data_AF-A0A644UPI4-F1
#
_entry.id   AF-A0A644UPI4-F1
#
_cell.length_a   1.000
_cell.length_b   1.000
_cell.length_c   1.000
_cell.angle_alpha   90.00
_cell.angle_beta   90.00
_cell.angle_gamma   90.00
#
_symmetry.space_group_name_H-M   'P 1'
#
loop_
_entity.id
_entity.type
_entity.pdbx_description
1 polymer ?
#
loop_
_entity_poly.entity_id
_entity_poly.type
_entity_poly.pdbx_seq_one_letter_code
_entity_poly.pdbx_strand_id
1 'polypeptide(L)'
;MPEKKLPDTLPKIIMGISGMSCTRCAASIEARLSKTDGITDPKLNFASAKLIFSYDPAVISLADIKSIISGLGYGVISRKSIFPIKGLHCASCVARAEKALKNTNGVLSASVNLANQTASVEYLDFISYRELSQAIKNTGYELLPEETPQNELNSSENAETRKLQQELTVALVLGISLMIIGFLPAFGGKEFIMFLLATPVQFWAGLRFYRGAFAALKNRTSDMNTLIALGTSAAYLYSLTALVFPSIFDSPLLEKHLYFDTSAMIIALILTGRFLEARAKGRTSDAIRRLVGLQPSTASIIRDGKEILVGISEVVAGDKIVIRPGERLPVDGQILEGYSSLDESMVTGESIPAEKKAGDYVIGGTFNQTGAFTYEAQKVGADTALSRIIRLVEEAQGSKAPIQRLADKIASVFVPAVISIAILTFVFWLVLGPEPSFTYAALNMIAVLVIACPCALGLATPTALIVGMGKGAENGILIRSAVALEKMHKLDTIVLDKTGTLTRGKPVLSNLVSHTMDKDAFLTLVASAEQFSEHPLAKAVVKEAARKKLKLTSPSEFSALPGAGLKATVSGKQVLIGNANLMQSNQISLAEYQSEADKLWEAGENLIFVAAEGKLEGMVAVRDILKRESQAVVAELKANKLRTIMLTGDNQRAAKRIADELGLDQYISEVKPEDKSRLVQELQDQGHFVAMVGDGINDAPALAKADVGIAIGTGTDIAMETGDITLISGDLFGLTKAIVLSKATFNTIRQNLFWAFFYNIILIPVAAGVLYLFFSHSGVPQSLHFFLGEYGFLNPILAALAMAVSSLTVVSNSLRLRRVKLNTYLKQ
;
A
#
# COMPACT_ATOMS: atom_id res chain seq x y z
N MET A 1 -47.90 6.65 -10.22
CA MET A 1 -46.58 6.75 -10.87
C MET A 1 -46.58 5.77 -12.03
N PRO A 2 -46.22 6.16 -13.25
CA PRO A 2 -46.17 5.20 -14.35
C PRO A 2 -45.01 4.23 -14.10
N GLU A 3 -45.28 2.93 -14.20
CA GLU A 3 -44.26 1.89 -14.25
C GLU A 3 -43.27 2.23 -15.37
N LYS A 4 -42.06 2.63 -14.99
CA LYS A 4 -40.93 2.67 -15.92
C LYS A 4 -40.71 1.22 -16.37
N LYS A 5 -41.15 0.88 -17.57
CA LYS A 5 -40.72 -0.34 -18.27
C LYS A 5 -39.19 -0.35 -18.27
N LEU A 6 -38.62 -1.25 -17.48
CA LEU A 6 -37.19 -1.53 -17.48
C LEU A 6 -36.79 -2.18 -18.83
N PRO A 7 -35.52 -2.04 -19.27
CA PRO A 7 -35.06 -2.58 -20.54
C PRO A 7 -35.22 -4.10 -20.63
N ASP A 8 -35.56 -4.62 -21.82
CA ASP A 8 -35.89 -6.05 -22.08
C ASP A 8 -34.73 -7.05 -21.87
N THR A 9 -33.54 -6.63 -21.46
CA THR A 9 -32.38 -7.53 -21.23
C THR A 9 -31.52 -7.07 -20.04
N LEU A 10 -32.00 -7.25 -18.81
CA LEU A 10 -31.17 -7.06 -17.62
C LEU A 10 -30.18 -8.22 -17.46
N PRO A 11 -28.87 -7.95 -17.20
CA PRO A 11 -27.88 -9.00 -17.01
C PRO A 11 -28.26 -9.89 -15.83
N LYS A 12 -28.33 -11.20 -16.10
CA LYS A 12 -28.61 -12.23 -15.10
C LYS A 12 -27.30 -12.65 -14.43
N ILE A 13 -27.25 -12.62 -13.10
CA ILE A 13 -26.08 -12.90 -12.28
C ILE A 13 -26.34 -14.12 -11.41
N ILE A 14 -25.30 -14.92 -11.22
CA ILE A 14 -25.27 -16.04 -10.27
C ILE A 14 -24.24 -15.70 -9.20
N MET A 15 -24.67 -15.55 -7.95
CA MET A 15 -23.84 -15.16 -6.82
C MET A 15 -23.86 -16.25 -5.76
N GLY A 16 -22.69 -16.77 -5.37
CA GLY A 16 -22.58 -17.70 -4.25
C GLY A 16 -22.73 -16.97 -2.92
N ILE A 17 -23.44 -17.56 -1.97
CA ILE A 17 -23.67 -17.00 -0.63
C ILE A 17 -23.04 -17.92 0.41
N SER A 18 -22.37 -17.37 1.42
CA SER A 18 -21.80 -18.11 2.55
C SER A 18 -22.46 -17.70 3.88
N GLY A 19 -22.37 -18.58 4.89
CA GLY A 19 -22.92 -18.32 6.23
C GLY A 19 -24.42 -18.63 6.40
N MET A 20 -25.06 -19.28 5.42
CA MET A 20 -26.45 -19.74 5.57
C MET A 20 -26.53 -21.07 6.32
N SER A 21 -27.30 -21.10 7.41
CA SER A 21 -27.52 -22.30 8.24
C SER A 21 -28.93 -22.87 8.18
N CYS A 22 -29.91 -22.14 7.60
CA CYS A 22 -31.28 -22.64 7.45
C CYS A 22 -31.99 -22.05 6.21
N THR A 23 -33.08 -22.68 5.80
CA THR A 23 -33.94 -22.23 4.69
C THR A 23 -34.61 -20.88 4.95
N ARG A 24 -34.81 -20.49 6.21
CA ARG A 24 -35.33 -19.16 6.59
C ARG A 24 -34.35 -18.04 6.27
N CYS A 25 -33.04 -18.30 6.29
CA CYS A 25 -32.00 -17.35 5.87
C CYS A 25 -32.15 -16.99 4.39
N ALA A 26 -32.49 -17.97 3.54
CA ALA A 26 -32.64 -17.75 2.11
C ALA A 26 -33.80 -16.79 1.81
N ALA A 27 -34.95 -17.00 2.45
CA ALA A 27 -36.12 -16.13 2.29
C ALA A 27 -35.86 -14.68 2.76
N SER A 28 -35.03 -14.48 3.80
CA SER A 28 -34.66 -13.14 4.28
C SER A 28 -33.85 -12.36 3.25
N ILE A 29 -32.90 -13.02 2.58
CA ILE A 29 -32.07 -12.41 1.53
C ILE A 29 -32.95 -12.07 0.32
N GLU A 30 -33.79 -13.00 -0.14
CA GLU A 30 -34.73 -12.77 -1.26
C GLU A 30 -35.68 -11.60 -0.97
N ALA A 31 -36.26 -11.56 0.23
CA ALA A 31 -37.21 -10.51 0.62
C ALA A 31 -36.56 -9.12 0.69
N ARG A 32 -35.28 -9.04 1.12
CA ARG A 32 -34.56 -7.77 1.15
C ARG A 32 -34.19 -7.31 -0.26
N LEU A 33 -33.65 -8.21 -1.08
CA LEU A 33 -33.23 -7.88 -2.45
C LEU A 33 -34.42 -7.56 -3.36
N SER A 34 -35.58 -8.19 -3.15
CA SER A 34 -36.82 -7.87 -3.89
C SER A 34 -37.34 -6.46 -3.62
N LYS A 35 -36.94 -5.85 -2.49
CA LYS A 35 -37.30 -4.47 -2.10
C LYS A 35 -36.24 -3.45 -2.49
N THR A 36 -35.13 -3.89 -3.09
CA THR A 36 -34.04 -3.00 -3.49
C THR A 36 -34.28 -2.52 -4.92
N ASP A 37 -34.27 -1.20 -5.11
CA ASP A 37 -34.41 -0.61 -6.43
C ASP A 37 -33.27 -1.08 -7.36
N GLY A 38 -33.65 -1.50 -8.58
CA GLY A 38 -32.71 -1.99 -9.59
C GLY A 38 -32.42 -3.49 -9.53
N ILE A 39 -33.08 -4.29 -8.69
CA ILE A 39 -32.98 -5.76 -8.67
C ILE A 39 -34.33 -6.39 -9.07
N THR A 40 -34.27 -7.46 -9.85
CA THR A 40 -35.43 -8.19 -10.36
C THR A 40 -35.24 -9.70 -10.22
N ASP A 41 -36.33 -10.41 -9.89
CA ASP A 41 -36.41 -11.87 -9.74
C ASP A 41 -35.27 -12.51 -8.90
N PRO A 42 -34.96 -12.03 -7.68
CA PRO A 42 -33.95 -12.68 -6.84
C PRO A 42 -34.48 -14.02 -6.34
N LYS A 43 -33.80 -15.11 -6.74
CA LYS A 43 -34.09 -16.48 -6.34
C LYS A 43 -32.85 -17.14 -5.76
N LEU A 44 -32.94 -17.65 -4.54
CA LEU A 44 -31.86 -18.23 -3.78
C LEU A 44 -32.10 -19.72 -3.56
N ASN A 45 -31.30 -20.55 -4.22
CA ASN A 45 -31.32 -21.98 -4.00
C ASN A 45 -30.43 -22.33 -2.80
N PHE A 46 -31.08 -22.65 -1.67
CA PHE A 46 -30.40 -23.00 -0.41
C PHE A 46 -29.44 -24.20 -0.55
N ALA A 47 -29.83 -25.28 -1.25
CA ALA A 47 -29.02 -26.49 -1.37
C ALA A 47 -27.70 -26.26 -2.12
N SER A 48 -27.72 -25.36 -3.11
CA SER A 48 -26.53 -24.99 -3.89
C SER A 48 -25.84 -23.72 -3.41
N ALA A 49 -26.41 -23.04 -2.41
CA ALA A 49 -26.00 -21.72 -1.93
C ALA A 49 -25.83 -20.65 -3.04
N LYS A 50 -26.65 -20.72 -4.10
CA LYS A 50 -26.57 -19.82 -5.26
C LYS A 50 -27.79 -18.90 -5.33
N LEU A 51 -27.54 -17.60 -5.30
CA LEU A 51 -28.48 -16.54 -5.59
C LEU A 51 -28.46 -16.23 -7.10
N ILE A 52 -29.62 -16.20 -7.73
CA ILE A 52 -29.79 -15.84 -9.14
C ILE A 52 -30.69 -14.61 -9.18
N PHE A 53 -30.26 -13.55 -9.84
CA PHE A 53 -31.04 -12.32 -9.97
C PHE A 53 -30.65 -11.56 -11.24
N SER A 54 -31.52 -10.67 -11.69
CA SER A 54 -31.21 -9.69 -12.74
C SER A 54 -31.15 -8.30 -12.11
N TYR A 55 -30.19 -7.47 -12.51
CA TYR A 55 -30.04 -6.12 -11.95
C TYR A 55 -29.76 -5.07 -13.02
N ASP A 56 -30.07 -3.81 -12.71
CA ASP A 56 -29.76 -2.64 -13.53
C ASP A 56 -28.44 -1.98 -13.07
N PRO A 57 -27.34 -2.10 -13.84
CA PRO A 57 -26.05 -1.51 -13.49
C PRO A 57 -26.06 0.03 -13.43
N ALA A 58 -27.08 0.69 -13.99
CA ALA A 58 -27.22 2.15 -13.90
C ALA A 58 -27.82 2.60 -12.56
N VAL A 59 -28.49 1.70 -11.84
CA VAL A 59 -29.19 1.99 -10.57
C VAL A 59 -28.41 1.46 -9.37
N ILE A 60 -27.85 0.25 -9.46
CA ILE A 60 -27.15 -0.40 -8.35
C ILE A 60 -25.92 -1.19 -8.82
N SER A 61 -24.82 -1.14 -8.07
CA SER A 61 -23.62 -1.93 -8.37
C SER A 61 -23.63 -3.29 -7.67
N LEU A 62 -22.90 -4.27 -8.21
CA LEU A 62 -22.73 -5.57 -7.54
C LEU A 62 -22.04 -5.45 -6.17
N ALA A 63 -21.19 -4.43 -5.99
CA ALA A 63 -20.57 -4.15 -4.70
C ALA A 63 -21.58 -3.67 -3.66
N ASP A 64 -22.57 -2.85 -4.06
CA ASP A 64 -23.66 -2.42 -3.18
C ASP A 64 -24.55 -3.61 -2.80
N ILE A 65 -24.83 -4.50 -3.75
CA ILE A 65 -25.58 -5.74 -3.49
C ILE A 65 -24.84 -6.63 -2.49
N LYS A 66 -23.51 -6.79 -2.64
CA LYS A 66 -22.67 -7.48 -1.65
C LYS A 66 -22.77 -6.82 -0.28
N SER A 67 -22.70 -5.48 -0.21
CA SER A 67 -22.81 -4.74 1.05
C SER A 67 -24.17 -4.95 1.73
N ILE A 68 -25.27 -4.98 0.97
CA ILE A 68 -26.61 -5.30 1.49
C ILE A 68 -26.65 -6.71 2.09
N ILE A 69 -26.08 -7.70 1.40
CA ILE A 69 -26.02 -9.09 1.87
C ILE A 69 -25.16 -9.20 3.15
N SER A 70 -24.01 -8.51 3.18
CA SER A 70 -23.15 -8.45 4.38
C SER A 70 -23.80 -7.73 5.55
N GLY A 71 -24.62 -6.70 5.30
CA GLY A 71 -25.42 -6.03 6.33
C GLY A 71 -26.50 -6.93 6.95
N LEU A 72 -26.89 -8.00 6.27
CA LEU A 72 -27.78 -9.04 6.81
C LEU A 72 -27.02 -10.14 7.58
N GLY A 73 -25.69 -10.06 7.67
CA GLY A 73 -24.85 -11.05 8.35
C GLY A 73 -24.40 -12.22 7.47
N TYR A 74 -24.56 -12.15 6.14
CA TYR A 74 -24.17 -13.21 5.21
C TYR A 74 -22.97 -12.82 4.35
N GLY A 75 -22.16 -13.80 3.95
CA GLY A 75 -21.02 -13.58 3.05
C GLY A 75 -21.39 -13.82 1.58
N VAL A 76 -20.62 -13.22 0.68
CA VAL A 76 -20.67 -13.50 -0.76
C VAL A 76 -19.40 -14.24 -1.14
N ILE A 77 -19.53 -15.35 -1.87
CA ILE A 77 -18.41 -16.13 -2.38
C ILE A 77 -17.83 -15.41 -3.60
N SER A 78 -16.59 -14.96 -3.47
CA SER A 78 -15.86 -14.22 -4.50
C SER A 78 -14.37 -14.55 -4.44
N ARG A 79 -13.69 -14.47 -5.58
CA ARG A 79 -12.22 -14.54 -5.66
C ARG A 79 -11.64 -13.16 -5.81
N LYS A 80 -10.51 -12.93 -5.16
CA LYS A 80 -9.65 -11.77 -5.35
C LYS A 80 -8.35 -12.28 -5.94
N SER A 81 -8.03 -11.88 -7.16
CA SER A 81 -6.78 -12.23 -7.85
C SER A 81 -6.03 -10.97 -8.25
N ILE A 82 -4.70 -11.09 -8.35
CA ILE A 82 -3.84 -10.03 -8.89
C ILE A 82 -3.26 -10.52 -10.21
N PHE A 83 -3.60 -9.83 -11.30
CA PHE A 83 -3.17 -10.17 -12.65
C PHE A 83 -2.16 -9.14 -13.17
N PRO A 84 -1.00 -9.53 -13.72
CA PRO A 84 -0.15 -8.60 -14.45
C PRO A 84 -0.85 -8.11 -15.74
N ILE A 85 -0.59 -6.87 -16.15
CA ILE A 85 -1.10 -6.24 -17.37
C ILE A 85 0.06 -5.66 -18.17
N LYS A 86 0.21 -6.08 -19.41
CA LYS A 86 1.19 -5.52 -20.34
C LYS A 86 0.63 -4.34 -21.14
N GLY A 87 1.47 -3.33 -21.38
CA GLY A 87 1.16 -2.15 -22.21
C GLY A 87 0.56 -0.94 -21.48
N LEU A 88 0.54 -0.95 -20.14
CA LEU A 88 0.10 0.21 -19.35
C LEU A 88 1.21 1.26 -19.24
N HIS A 89 0.93 2.47 -19.74
CA HIS A 89 1.89 3.57 -19.77
C HIS A 89 1.43 4.84 -19.07
N CYS A 90 0.14 4.99 -18.74
CA CYS A 90 -0.38 6.29 -18.34
C CYS A 90 -1.56 6.18 -17.36
N ALA A 91 -1.86 7.26 -16.65
CA ALA A 91 -3.02 7.30 -15.73
C ALA A 91 -4.35 7.11 -16.47
N SER A 92 -4.50 7.68 -17.66
CA SER A 92 -5.68 7.43 -18.50
C SER A 92 -5.77 5.98 -19.00
N CYS A 93 -4.64 5.30 -19.18
CA CYS A 93 -4.55 3.89 -19.53
C CYS A 93 -5.11 3.02 -18.39
N VAL A 94 -4.72 3.35 -17.14
CA VAL A 94 -5.24 2.73 -15.92
C VAL A 94 -6.74 2.90 -15.80
N ALA A 95 -7.24 4.14 -15.90
CA ALA A 95 -8.67 4.40 -15.78
C ALA A 95 -9.49 3.63 -16.83
N ARG A 96 -8.94 3.46 -18.04
CA ARG A 96 -9.57 2.69 -19.12
C ARG A 96 -9.60 1.19 -18.81
N ALA A 97 -8.48 0.62 -18.39
CA ALA A 97 -8.38 -0.80 -18.02
C ALA A 97 -9.30 -1.12 -16.83
N GLU A 98 -9.32 -0.26 -15.79
CA GLU A 98 -10.24 -0.41 -14.66
C GLU A 98 -11.69 -0.35 -15.08
N LYS A 99 -12.06 0.61 -15.93
CA LYS A 99 -13.44 0.74 -16.41
C LYS A 99 -13.86 -0.47 -17.22
N ALA A 100 -12.97 -1.03 -18.03
CA ALA A 100 -13.24 -2.25 -18.78
C ALA A 100 -13.46 -3.47 -17.86
N LEU A 101 -12.62 -3.64 -16.84
CA LEU A 101 -12.79 -4.70 -15.85
C LEU A 101 -14.08 -4.52 -15.03
N LYS A 102 -14.36 -3.31 -14.51
CA LYS A 102 -15.58 -3.02 -13.75
C LYS A 102 -16.86 -3.22 -14.56
N ASN A 103 -16.81 -2.95 -15.86
CA ASN A 103 -17.95 -3.16 -16.76
C ASN A 103 -18.10 -4.62 -17.19
N THR A 104 -17.20 -5.52 -16.78
CA THR A 104 -17.31 -6.95 -17.07
C THR A 104 -18.30 -7.59 -16.08
N ASN A 105 -19.34 -8.26 -16.60
CA ASN A 105 -20.41 -8.83 -15.78
C ASN A 105 -19.90 -9.84 -14.76
N GLY A 106 -20.13 -9.58 -13.47
CA GLY A 106 -19.72 -10.41 -12.33
C GLY A 106 -18.48 -9.91 -11.60
N VAL A 107 -17.80 -8.87 -12.09
CA VAL A 107 -16.71 -8.21 -11.36
C VAL A 107 -17.33 -7.32 -10.27
N LEU A 108 -16.94 -7.58 -9.02
CA LEU A 108 -17.39 -6.81 -7.85
C LEU A 108 -16.58 -5.52 -7.70
N SER A 109 -15.26 -5.64 -7.85
CA SER A 109 -14.35 -4.50 -7.79
C SER A 109 -13.13 -4.76 -8.68
N ALA A 110 -12.57 -3.71 -9.26
CA ALA A 110 -11.31 -3.77 -9.99
C ALA A 110 -10.50 -2.49 -9.76
N SER A 111 -9.21 -2.66 -9.52
CA SER A 111 -8.23 -1.59 -9.37
C SER A 111 -6.99 -1.94 -10.19
N VAL A 112 -6.45 -0.98 -10.91
CA VAL A 112 -5.24 -1.15 -11.73
C VAL A 112 -4.15 -0.25 -11.17
N ASN A 113 -2.98 -0.83 -10.94
CA ASN A 113 -1.79 -0.14 -10.50
C ASN A 113 -0.84 0.06 -11.69
N LEU A 114 -0.60 1.32 -12.05
CA LEU A 114 0.29 1.68 -13.16
C LEU A 114 1.75 1.27 -12.94
N ALA A 115 2.21 1.32 -11.69
CA ALA A 115 3.64 1.24 -11.42
C ALA A 115 4.16 -0.19 -11.39
N ASN A 116 3.34 -1.13 -10.93
CA ASN A 116 3.61 -2.56 -11.02
C ASN A 116 2.98 -3.19 -12.27
N GLN A 117 2.19 -2.41 -13.01
CA GLN A 117 1.41 -2.88 -14.13
C GLN A 117 0.55 -4.11 -13.76
N THR A 118 -0.18 -4.04 -12.66
CA THR A 118 -1.07 -5.14 -12.20
C THR A 118 -2.52 -4.66 -12.06
N ALA A 119 -3.47 -5.58 -12.19
CA ALA A 119 -4.88 -5.42 -11.85
C ALA A 119 -5.23 -6.32 -10.66
N SER A 120 -5.70 -5.71 -9.58
CA SER A 120 -6.40 -6.44 -8.52
C SER A 120 -7.88 -6.47 -8.87
N VAL A 121 -8.42 -7.67 -9.06
CA VAL A 121 -9.81 -7.88 -9.47
C VAL A 121 -10.48 -8.80 -8.46
N GLU A 122 -11.60 -8.34 -7.93
CA GLU A 122 -12.51 -9.13 -7.13
C GLU A 122 -13.72 -9.49 -7.98
N TYR A 123 -13.98 -10.78 -8.17
CA TYR A 123 -14.97 -11.29 -9.11
C TYR A 123 -15.68 -12.53 -8.57
N LEU A 124 -16.90 -12.76 -9.05
CA LEU A 124 -17.70 -13.93 -8.72
C LEU A 124 -17.12 -15.19 -9.39
N ASP A 125 -17.26 -16.33 -8.72
CA ASP A 125 -16.66 -17.61 -9.11
C ASP A 125 -16.97 -18.10 -10.53
N PHE A 126 -18.06 -17.63 -11.15
CA PHE A 126 -18.47 -18.08 -12.48
C PHE A 126 -17.71 -17.38 -13.62
N ILE A 127 -17.00 -16.27 -13.36
CA ILE A 127 -16.24 -15.57 -14.40
C ILE A 127 -14.93 -16.32 -14.66
N SER A 128 -14.61 -16.49 -15.94
CA SER A 128 -13.33 -17.05 -16.36
C SER A 128 -12.26 -15.98 -16.58
N TYR A 129 -10.99 -16.34 -16.37
CA TYR A 129 -9.85 -15.50 -16.75
C TYR A 129 -9.91 -15.06 -18.23
N ARG A 130 -10.45 -15.89 -19.12
CA ARG A 130 -10.59 -15.58 -20.55
C ARG A 130 -11.47 -14.37 -20.79
N GLU A 131 -12.56 -14.20 -20.04
CA GLU A 131 -13.46 -13.05 -20.17
C GLU A 131 -12.79 -11.77 -19.67
N LEU A 132 -12.09 -11.84 -18.53
CA LEU A 132 -11.30 -10.71 -18.00
C LEU A 132 -10.19 -10.30 -18.98
N SER A 133 -9.47 -11.29 -19.54
CA SER A 133 -8.41 -11.06 -20.52
C SER A 133 -8.94 -10.45 -21.81
N GLN A 134 -10.11 -10.90 -22.30
CA GLN A 134 -10.73 -10.32 -23.50
C GLN A 134 -11.20 -8.87 -23.26
N ALA A 135 -11.75 -8.56 -22.09
CA ALA A 135 -12.15 -7.20 -21.72
C ALA A 135 -10.96 -6.24 -21.77
N ILE A 136 -9.81 -6.66 -21.23
CA ILE A 136 -8.56 -5.89 -21.27
C ILE A 136 -7.99 -5.81 -22.69
N LYS A 137 -8.01 -6.91 -23.46
CA LYS A 137 -7.54 -6.95 -24.85
C LYS A 137 -8.28 -5.98 -25.76
N ASN A 138 -9.59 -5.83 -25.56
CA ASN A 138 -10.42 -4.88 -26.31
C ASN A 138 -10.03 -3.41 -26.07
N THR A 139 -9.36 -3.11 -24.95
CA THR A 139 -8.81 -1.78 -24.65
C THR A 139 -7.40 -1.54 -25.18
N GLY A 140 -6.77 -2.56 -25.77
CA GLY A 140 -5.41 -2.47 -26.33
C GLY A 140 -4.29 -2.88 -25.38
N TYR A 141 -4.62 -3.52 -24.26
CA TYR A 141 -3.66 -4.03 -23.27
C TYR A 141 -3.75 -5.56 -23.19
N GLU A 142 -2.84 -6.22 -22.49
CA GLU A 142 -2.84 -7.68 -22.36
C GLU A 142 -2.82 -8.08 -20.89
N LEU A 143 -3.81 -8.85 -20.43
CA LEU A 143 -3.89 -9.39 -19.07
C LEU A 143 -3.15 -10.73 -19.04
N LEU A 144 -2.15 -10.89 -18.18
CA LEU A 144 -1.39 -12.12 -18.00
C LEU A 144 -1.99 -12.97 -16.85
N PRO A 145 -1.76 -14.29 -16.83
CA PRO A 145 -2.19 -15.16 -15.72
C PRO A 145 -1.55 -14.76 -14.38
N GLU A 146 -2.23 -15.08 -13.28
CA GLU A 146 -1.78 -14.79 -11.91
C GLU A 146 -0.44 -15.46 -11.58
N GLU A 147 -0.25 -16.72 -12.00
CA GLU A 147 0.96 -17.50 -11.72
C GLU A 147 2.13 -17.24 -12.69
N THR A 148 2.14 -16.12 -13.41
CA THR A 148 3.23 -15.84 -14.36
C THR A 148 4.56 -15.73 -13.58
N PRO A 149 5.58 -16.56 -13.85
CA PRO A 149 6.83 -16.55 -13.10
C PRO A 149 7.49 -15.16 -13.12
N GLN A 150 8.01 -14.72 -11.98
CA GLN A 150 8.66 -13.40 -11.86
C GLN A 150 9.80 -13.19 -12.86
N ASN A 151 10.52 -14.27 -13.21
CA ASN A 151 11.57 -14.25 -14.23
C ASN A 151 11.02 -13.95 -15.63
N GLU A 152 9.84 -14.47 -15.98
CA GLU A 152 9.19 -14.18 -17.26
C GLU A 152 8.71 -12.73 -17.30
N LEU A 153 8.10 -12.23 -16.22
CA LEU A 153 7.71 -10.82 -16.08
C LEU A 153 8.91 -9.88 -16.25
N ASN A 154 10.01 -10.15 -15.53
CA ASN A 154 11.24 -9.37 -15.62
C ASN A 154 11.86 -9.42 -17.03
N SER A 155 11.83 -10.59 -17.68
CA SER A 155 12.34 -10.74 -19.06
C SER A 155 11.51 -9.93 -20.07
N SER A 156 10.19 -9.91 -19.90
CA SER A 156 9.26 -9.15 -20.73
C SER A 156 9.45 -7.64 -20.54
N GLU A 157 9.56 -7.16 -19.29
CA GLU A 157 9.85 -5.75 -18.98
C GLU A 157 11.19 -5.29 -19.57
N ASN A 158 12.22 -6.13 -19.46
CA ASN A 158 13.54 -5.85 -20.01
C ASN A 158 13.52 -5.82 -21.54
N ALA A 159 12.79 -6.74 -22.19
CA ALA A 159 12.61 -6.75 -23.64
C ALA A 159 11.86 -5.50 -24.12
N GLU A 160 10.82 -5.09 -23.39
CA GLU A 160 10.07 -3.87 -23.71
C GLU A 160 10.92 -2.61 -23.54
N THR A 161 11.71 -2.52 -22.47
CA THR A 161 12.65 -1.42 -22.23
C THR A 161 13.74 -1.37 -23.30
N ARG A 162 14.26 -2.52 -23.75
CA ARG A 162 15.21 -2.61 -24.87
C ARG A 162 14.58 -2.15 -26.18
N LYS A 163 13.34 -2.54 -26.46
CA LYS A 163 12.60 -2.08 -27.64
C LYS A 163 12.38 -0.57 -27.61
N LEU A 164 11.97 -0.01 -26.47
CA LEU A 164 11.90 1.44 -26.23
C LEU A 164 13.24 2.13 -26.47
N GLN A 165 14.34 1.53 -26.00
CA GLN A 165 15.68 2.07 -26.21
C GLN A 165 16.07 2.07 -27.69
N GLN A 166 15.75 1.01 -28.44
CA GLN A 166 16.00 0.93 -29.88
C GLN A 166 15.20 1.98 -30.65
N GLU A 167 13.90 2.07 -30.39
CA GLU A 167 13.03 3.08 -31.01
C GLU A 167 13.50 4.50 -30.69
N LEU A 168 13.87 4.77 -29.44
CA LEU A 168 14.44 6.05 -29.02
C LEU A 168 15.76 6.33 -29.74
N THR A 169 16.69 5.37 -29.77
CA THR A 169 18.01 5.56 -30.38
C THR A 169 17.85 5.90 -31.86
N VAL A 170 17.00 5.17 -32.59
CA VAL A 170 16.70 5.46 -34.00
C VAL A 170 16.03 6.82 -34.15
N ALA A 171 14.99 7.12 -33.37
CA ALA A 171 14.27 8.39 -33.44
C ALA A 171 15.18 9.59 -33.15
N LEU A 172 16.09 9.47 -32.19
CA LEU A 172 16.98 10.54 -31.77
C LEU A 172 18.13 10.74 -32.76
N VAL A 173 18.72 9.66 -33.29
CA VAL A 173 19.73 9.76 -34.36
C VAL A 173 19.12 10.39 -35.61
N LEU A 174 18.01 9.85 -36.11
CA LEU A 174 17.37 10.38 -37.31
C LEU A 174 16.79 11.78 -37.10
N GLY A 175 16.22 12.06 -35.93
CA GLY A 175 15.74 13.39 -35.56
C GLY A 175 16.84 14.44 -35.51
N ILE A 176 18.00 14.14 -34.91
CA ILE A 176 19.16 15.04 -34.90
C ILE A 176 19.71 15.22 -36.31
N SER A 177 19.82 14.14 -37.10
CA SER A 177 20.24 14.24 -38.51
C SER A 177 19.31 15.15 -39.31
N LEU A 178 17.99 15.03 -39.11
CA LEU A 178 17.00 15.93 -39.73
C LEU A 178 17.18 17.38 -39.31
N MET A 179 17.47 17.63 -38.02
CA MET A 179 17.72 18.97 -37.51
C MET A 179 18.97 19.58 -38.16
N ILE A 180 20.07 18.81 -38.25
CA ILE A 180 21.31 19.23 -38.93
C ILE A 180 21.04 19.53 -40.41
N ILE A 181 20.35 18.63 -41.12
CA ILE A 181 20.00 18.81 -42.53
C ILE A 181 19.10 20.04 -42.72
N GLY A 182 18.18 20.29 -41.78
CA GLY A 182 17.34 21.49 -41.73
C GLY A 182 18.18 22.77 -41.78
N PHE A 183 19.24 22.84 -40.97
CA PHE A 183 20.17 23.97 -40.90
C PHE A 183 21.13 24.11 -42.10
N LEU A 184 21.37 23.04 -42.86
CA LEU A 184 22.22 23.12 -44.04
C LEU A 184 21.56 23.98 -45.14
N PRO A 185 22.35 24.69 -45.97
CA PRO A 185 21.83 25.39 -47.15
C PRO A 185 21.01 24.47 -48.06
N ALA A 186 20.12 25.03 -48.89
CA ALA A 186 19.36 24.23 -49.84
C ALA A 186 20.29 23.49 -50.83
N PHE A 187 20.10 22.18 -50.99
CA PHE A 187 20.80 21.35 -51.97
C PHE A 187 19.81 20.38 -52.63
N GLY A 188 20.12 19.91 -53.84
CA GLY A 188 19.23 19.05 -54.61
C GLY A 188 18.85 17.77 -53.86
N GLY A 189 17.55 17.55 -53.66
CA GLY A 189 17.03 16.37 -52.97
C GLY A 189 16.97 16.48 -51.44
N LYS A 190 17.33 17.62 -50.85
CA LYS A 190 17.24 17.88 -49.40
C LYS A 190 15.86 17.51 -48.85
N GLU A 191 14.80 17.97 -49.51
CA GLU A 191 13.41 17.78 -49.07
C GLU A 191 13.01 16.30 -49.10
N PHE A 192 13.46 15.56 -50.10
CA PHE A 192 13.19 14.12 -50.24
C PHE A 192 13.98 13.31 -49.20
N ILE A 193 15.23 13.69 -48.91
CA ILE A 193 16.02 13.08 -47.84
C ILE A 193 15.35 13.30 -46.49
N MET A 194 14.87 14.52 -46.21
CA MET A 194 14.17 14.81 -44.97
C MET A 194 12.89 13.96 -44.83
N PHE A 195 12.11 13.82 -45.90
CA PHE A 195 10.96 12.92 -45.92
C PHE A 195 11.35 11.46 -45.64
N LEU A 196 12.40 10.96 -46.30
CA LEU A 196 12.85 9.57 -46.17
C LEU A 196 13.36 9.25 -44.77
N LEU A 197 14.04 10.18 -44.11
CA LEU A 197 14.51 10.01 -42.73
C LEU A 197 13.40 10.21 -41.69
N ALA A 198 12.43 11.09 -41.94
CA ALA A 198 11.33 11.34 -41.01
C ALA A 198 10.28 10.23 -40.99
N THR A 199 10.08 9.54 -42.11
CA THR A 199 9.03 8.51 -42.25
C THR A 199 9.21 7.32 -41.29
N PRO A 200 10.41 6.73 -41.12
CA PRO A 200 10.66 5.70 -40.10
C PRO A 200 10.42 6.21 -38.68
N VAL A 201 10.79 7.46 -38.39
CA VAL A 201 10.54 8.04 -37.05
C VAL A 201 9.04 8.19 -36.81
N GLN A 202 8.31 8.69 -37.80
CA GLN A 202 6.86 8.93 -37.72
C GLN A 202 6.08 7.63 -37.53
N PHE A 203 6.27 6.66 -38.42
CA PHE A 203 5.36 5.50 -38.53
C PHE A 203 5.91 4.22 -37.91
N TRP A 204 7.22 4.09 -37.69
CA TRP A 204 7.80 2.93 -36.99
C TRP A 204 8.05 3.24 -35.52
N ALA A 205 8.88 4.25 -35.19
CA ALA A 205 9.14 4.64 -33.80
C ALA A 205 7.88 5.25 -33.15
N GLY A 206 7.12 6.05 -33.91
CA GLY A 206 5.87 6.65 -33.46
C GLY A 206 4.65 5.72 -33.43
N LEU A 207 4.75 4.49 -33.96
CA LEU A 207 3.62 3.56 -34.14
C LEU A 207 2.79 3.35 -32.86
N ARG A 208 3.46 3.32 -31.72
CA ARG A 208 2.83 3.18 -30.39
C ARG A 208 1.81 4.28 -30.09
N PHE A 209 2.09 5.52 -30.50
CA PHE A 209 1.20 6.65 -30.27
C PHE A 209 -0.04 6.55 -31.17
N TYR A 210 0.12 6.10 -32.41
CA TYR A 210 -1.01 5.84 -33.31
C TYR A 210 -1.92 4.71 -32.80
N ARG A 211 -1.34 3.59 -32.37
CA ARG A 211 -2.11 2.48 -31.78
C ARG A 211 -2.89 2.94 -30.54
N GLY A 212 -2.25 3.71 -29.67
CA GLY A 212 -2.88 4.30 -28.49
C GLY A 212 -4.00 5.28 -28.82
N ALA A 213 -3.77 6.18 -29.79
CA ALA A 213 -4.76 7.16 -30.25
C ALA A 213 -5.98 6.48 -30.89
N PHE A 214 -5.77 5.46 -31.73
CA PHE A 214 -6.85 4.69 -32.34
C PHE A 214 -7.67 3.93 -31.29
N ALA A 215 -7.02 3.34 -30.30
CA ALA A 215 -7.70 2.71 -29.17
C ALA A 215 -8.51 3.72 -28.33
N ALA A 216 -7.98 4.93 -28.12
CA ALA A 216 -8.69 6.01 -27.43
C ALA A 216 -9.95 6.45 -28.20
N LEU A 217 -9.81 6.65 -29.52
CA LEU A 217 -10.87 7.03 -30.44
C LEU A 217 -12.00 5.98 -30.49
N LYS A 218 -11.66 4.70 -30.64
CA LYS A 218 -12.62 3.59 -30.64
C LYS A 218 -13.48 3.58 -29.37
N ASN A 219 -12.88 3.97 -28.24
CA ASN A 219 -13.53 4.02 -26.94
C ASN A 219 -14.15 5.39 -26.61
N ARG A 220 -14.21 6.33 -27.58
CA ARG A 220 -14.74 7.70 -27.41
C ARG A 220 -14.07 8.46 -26.26
N THR A 221 -12.76 8.31 -26.13
CA THR A 221 -11.94 9.02 -25.15
C THR A 221 -10.76 9.70 -25.84
N SER A 222 -10.08 10.61 -25.16
CA SER A 222 -8.85 11.23 -25.63
C SER A 222 -7.78 11.15 -24.54
N ASP A 223 -6.54 10.95 -24.96
CA ASP A 223 -5.39 10.86 -24.05
C ASP A 223 -4.14 11.49 -24.69
N MET A 224 -3.00 11.40 -24.00
CA MET A 224 -1.72 11.86 -24.50
C MET A 224 -1.38 11.30 -25.89
N ASN A 225 -1.66 10.02 -26.16
CA ASN A 225 -1.33 9.43 -27.46
C ASN A 225 -2.12 10.13 -28.58
N THR A 226 -3.36 10.54 -28.28
CA THR A 226 -4.20 11.33 -29.18
C THR A 226 -3.56 12.68 -29.49
N LEU A 227 -3.10 13.41 -28.47
CA LEU A 227 -2.45 14.73 -28.65
C LEU A 227 -1.17 14.63 -29.50
N ILE A 228 -0.34 13.63 -29.21
CA ILE A 228 0.93 13.42 -29.93
C ILE A 228 0.66 13.01 -31.36
N ALA A 229 -0.20 12.02 -31.58
CA ALA A 229 -0.51 11.53 -32.92
C ALA A 229 -1.09 12.66 -33.79
N LEU A 230 -1.98 13.50 -33.24
CA LEU A 230 -2.51 14.66 -33.96
C LEU A 230 -1.43 15.71 -34.25
N GLY A 231 -0.64 16.12 -33.25
CA GLY A 231 0.37 17.16 -33.41
C GLY A 231 1.49 16.77 -34.38
N THR A 232 2.03 15.56 -34.25
CA THR A 232 3.10 15.10 -35.15
C THR A 232 2.57 14.77 -36.53
N SER A 233 1.34 14.22 -36.66
CA SER A 233 0.74 14.02 -37.98
C SER A 233 0.47 15.34 -38.70
N ALA A 234 0.03 16.38 -37.99
CA ALA A 234 -0.18 17.69 -38.59
C ALA A 234 1.12 18.26 -39.17
N ALA A 235 2.23 18.24 -38.40
CA ALA A 235 3.54 18.67 -38.88
C ALA A 235 4.05 17.83 -40.06
N TYR A 236 3.90 16.51 -40.00
CA TYR A 236 4.34 15.60 -41.05
C TYR A 236 3.52 15.76 -42.34
N LEU A 237 2.19 15.83 -42.25
CA LEU A 237 1.31 15.99 -43.41
C LEU A 237 1.44 17.36 -44.06
N TYR A 238 1.64 18.43 -43.27
CA TYR A 238 1.99 19.76 -43.80
C TYR A 238 3.25 19.67 -44.67
N SER A 239 4.30 19.06 -44.12
CA SER A 239 5.59 18.91 -44.79
C SER A 239 5.50 18.04 -46.05
N LEU A 240 4.71 16.97 -46.00
CA LEU A 240 4.43 16.11 -47.15
C LEU A 240 3.68 16.87 -48.26
N THR A 241 2.70 17.69 -47.88
CA THR A 241 1.94 18.50 -48.83
C THR A 241 2.84 19.55 -49.49
N ALA A 242 3.72 20.20 -48.72
CA ALA A 242 4.72 21.13 -49.24
C ALA A 242 5.75 20.47 -50.17
N LEU A 243 6.04 19.18 -49.96
CA LEU A 243 6.93 18.40 -50.83
C LEU A 243 6.25 17.96 -52.14
N VAL A 244 5.03 17.44 -52.07
CA VAL A 244 4.33 16.83 -53.22
C VAL A 244 3.60 17.87 -54.07
N PHE A 245 3.07 18.91 -53.44
CA PHE A 245 2.28 19.97 -54.08
C PHE A 245 2.86 21.36 -53.78
N PRO A 246 4.10 21.66 -54.22
CA PRO A 246 4.77 22.90 -53.88
C PRO A 246 4.03 24.15 -54.39
N SER A 247 3.26 24.05 -55.48
CA SER A 247 2.49 25.14 -56.06
C SER A 247 1.36 25.69 -55.17
N ILE A 248 0.94 24.94 -54.15
CA ILE A 248 -0.06 25.41 -53.15
C ILE A 248 0.58 26.43 -52.19
N PHE A 249 1.90 26.36 -52.01
CA PHE A 249 2.69 27.17 -51.09
C PHE A 249 3.30 28.42 -51.76
N ASP A 250 2.93 28.71 -53.01
CA ASP A 250 3.27 29.96 -53.70
C ASP A 250 2.27 31.10 -53.36
N SER A 251 1.31 30.83 -52.47
CA SER A 251 0.33 31.81 -51.99
C SER A 251 0.84 32.55 -50.74
N PRO A 252 0.48 33.84 -50.53
CA PRO A 252 0.92 34.61 -49.36
C PRO A 252 0.43 34.03 -48.01
N LEU A 253 -0.52 33.10 -48.04
CA LEU A 253 -1.11 32.43 -46.87
C LEU A 253 -0.26 31.24 -46.36
N LEU A 254 0.67 30.73 -47.17
CA LEU A 254 1.42 29.50 -46.89
C LEU A 254 2.90 29.69 -47.19
N GLU A 255 3.77 29.27 -46.27
CA GLU A 255 5.21 29.32 -46.48
C GLU A 255 5.80 27.93 -46.69
N LYS A 256 6.70 27.81 -47.66
CA LYS A 256 7.41 26.57 -47.97
C LYS A 256 8.50 26.29 -46.94
N HIS A 257 8.08 25.89 -45.74
CA HIS A 257 8.95 25.31 -44.71
C HIS A 257 8.59 23.86 -44.45
N LEU A 258 9.60 23.00 -44.30
CA LEU A 258 9.41 21.60 -43.96
C LEU A 258 9.60 21.42 -42.46
N TYR A 259 8.60 20.85 -41.80
CA TYR A 259 8.55 20.55 -40.37
C TYR A 259 8.73 19.05 -40.09
N PHE A 260 9.37 18.32 -41.01
CA PHE A 260 9.71 16.90 -40.84
C PHE A 260 10.63 16.69 -39.62
N ASP A 261 11.54 17.61 -39.39
CA ASP A 261 12.42 17.68 -38.21
C ASP A 261 11.62 17.86 -36.92
N THR A 262 10.63 18.76 -36.92
CA THR A 262 9.77 19.05 -35.78
C THR A 262 8.96 17.81 -35.39
N SER A 263 8.35 17.15 -36.38
CA SER A 263 7.60 15.91 -36.17
C SER A 263 8.47 14.79 -35.57
N ALA A 264 9.65 14.57 -36.16
CA ALA A 264 10.58 13.53 -35.72
C ALA A 264 11.14 13.82 -34.32
N MET A 265 11.50 15.08 -34.04
CA MET A 265 12.09 15.47 -32.76
C MET A 265 11.07 15.43 -31.61
N ILE A 266 9.81 15.79 -31.85
CA ILE A 266 8.73 15.63 -30.86
C ILE A 266 8.62 14.15 -30.46
N ILE A 267 8.59 13.22 -31.44
CA ILE A 267 8.56 11.78 -31.16
C ILE A 267 9.78 11.35 -30.35
N ALA A 268 10.98 11.76 -30.74
CA ALA A 268 12.23 11.40 -30.06
C ALA A 268 12.27 11.90 -28.60
N LEU A 269 11.87 13.15 -28.35
CA LEU A 269 11.87 13.74 -27.01
C LEU A 269 10.81 13.11 -26.10
N ILE A 270 9.64 12.79 -26.64
CA ILE A 270 8.61 12.09 -25.86
C ILE A 270 9.04 10.65 -25.56
N LEU A 271 9.65 9.95 -26.53
CA LEU A 271 10.26 8.64 -26.30
C LEU A 271 11.36 8.71 -25.24
N THR A 272 12.12 9.81 -25.19
CA THR A 272 13.12 10.05 -24.14
C THR A 272 12.44 10.11 -22.76
N GLY A 273 11.37 10.90 -22.63
CA GLY A 273 10.57 10.94 -21.40
C GLY A 273 10.03 9.56 -20.99
N ARG A 274 9.53 8.79 -21.97
CA ARG A 274 9.02 7.42 -21.75
C ARG A 274 10.09 6.43 -21.34
N PHE A 275 11.27 6.51 -21.94
CA PHE A 275 12.41 5.67 -21.58
C PHE A 275 12.92 6.00 -20.18
N LEU A 276 13.05 7.28 -19.85
CA LEU A 276 13.45 7.73 -18.51
C LEU A 276 12.43 7.29 -17.45
N GLU A 277 11.14 7.42 -17.75
CA GLU A 277 10.04 6.90 -16.93
C GLU A 277 10.16 5.39 -16.71
N ALA A 278 10.28 4.59 -17.78
CA ALA A 278 10.38 3.14 -17.69
C ALA A 278 11.61 2.69 -16.88
N ARG A 279 12.77 3.30 -17.15
CA ARG A 279 14.03 3.02 -16.42
C ARG A 279 13.90 3.36 -14.94
N ALA A 280 13.20 4.43 -14.60
CA ALA A 280 13.06 4.86 -13.22
C ALA A 280 11.97 4.08 -12.48
N LYS A 281 10.87 3.67 -13.14
CA LYS A 281 9.88 2.73 -12.60
C LYS A 281 10.51 1.37 -12.26
N GLY A 282 11.34 0.85 -13.16
CA GLY A 282 12.08 -0.39 -12.91
C GLY A 282 12.91 -0.30 -11.62
N ARG A 283 13.50 0.87 -11.35
CA ARG A 283 14.20 1.12 -10.08
C ARG A 283 13.25 1.20 -8.88
N THR A 284 12.04 1.76 -9.00
CA THR A 284 11.12 1.87 -7.85
C THR A 284 10.63 0.52 -7.34
N SER A 285 10.51 -0.47 -8.21
CA SER A 285 10.15 -1.85 -7.86
C SER A 285 11.30 -2.64 -7.18
N ASP A 286 12.53 -2.09 -7.15
CA ASP A 286 13.69 -2.74 -6.54
C ASP A 286 13.52 -3.02 -5.03
N ALA A 287 12.78 -2.18 -4.30
CA ALA A 287 12.59 -2.38 -2.86
C ALA A 287 11.84 -3.68 -2.57
N ILE A 288 10.83 -3.98 -3.38
CA ILE A 288 10.07 -5.24 -3.28
C ILE A 288 10.87 -6.40 -3.87
N ARG A 289 11.55 -6.18 -5.00
CA ARG A 289 12.46 -7.21 -5.55
C ARG A 289 13.54 -7.61 -4.56
N ARG A 290 14.02 -6.68 -3.73
CA ARG A 290 14.94 -6.97 -2.64
C ARG A 290 14.30 -7.86 -1.59
N LEU A 291 13.05 -7.60 -1.20
CA LEU A 291 12.29 -8.46 -0.26
C LEU A 291 12.07 -9.86 -0.85
N VAL A 292 11.63 -9.97 -2.10
CA VAL A 292 11.47 -11.24 -2.82
C VAL A 292 12.81 -11.97 -2.96
N GLY A 293 13.88 -11.25 -3.28
CA GLY A 293 15.24 -11.77 -3.39
C GLY A 293 15.87 -12.21 -2.07
N LEU A 294 15.21 -11.99 -0.93
CA LEU A 294 15.64 -12.58 0.35
C LEU A 294 15.32 -14.07 0.42
N GLN A 295 14.34 -14.55 -0.35
CA GLN A 295 13.99 -15.96 -0.35
C GLN A 295 14.97 -16.75 -1.24
N PRO A 296 15.66 -17.76 -0.69
CA PRO A 296 16.45 -18.70 -1.49
C PRO A 296 15.58 -19.42 -2.53
N SER A 297 16.12 -19.65 -3.72
CA SER A 297 15.47 -20.49 -4.74
C SER A 297 15.57 -21.99 -4.46
N THR A 298 16.48 -22.39 -3.57
CA THR A 298 16.79 -23.79 -3.24
C THR A 298 16.94 -23.97 -1.74
N ALA A 299 16.69 -25.18 -1.25
CA ALA A 299 16.90 -25.57 0.14
C ALA A 299 17.67 -26.89 0.23
N SER A 300 18.57 -27.00 1.22
CA SER A 300 19.22 -28.27 1.59
C SER A 300 18.37 -29.01 2.60
N ILE A 301 17.78 -30.13 2.21
CA ILE A 301 16.91 -30.95 3.09
C ILE A 301 17.54 -32.32 3.37
N ILE A 302 17.23 -32.89 4.53
CA ILE A 302 17.62 -34.25 4.92
C ILE A 302 16.44 -35.19 4.67
N ARG A 303 16.57 -36.09 3.70
CA ARG A 303 15.64 -37.23 3.48
C ARG A 303 16.46 -38.52 3.48
N ASP A 304 15.95 -39.56 4.16
CA ASP A 304 16.63 -40.86 4.31
C ASP A 304 18.09 -40.77 4.83
N GLY A 305 18.36 -39.79 5.70
CA GLY A 305 19.70 -39.57 6.28
C GLY A 305 20.73 -38.97 5.31
N LYS A 306 20.32 -38.57 4.10
CA LYS A 306 21.17 -37.88 3.12
C LYS A 306 20.69 -36.45 2.90
N GLU A 307 21.65 -35.54 2.76
CA GLU A 307 21.36 -34.17 2.37
C GLU A 307 21.17 -34.09 0.85
N ILE A 308 20.04 -33.52 0.43
CA ILE A 308 19.69 -33.28 -0.98
C ILE A 308 19.32 -31.80 -1.18
N LEU A 309 19.75 -31.23 -2.30
CA LEU A 309 19.38 -29.87 -2.69
C LEU A 309 18.11 -29.92 -3.54
N VAL A 310 17.05 -29.25 -3.08
CA VAL A 310 15.75 -29.20 -3.78
C VAL A 310 15.36 -27.77 -4.11
N GLY A 311 14.45 -27.60 -5.07
CA GLY A 311 13.82 -26.30 -5.31
C GLY A 311 12.94 -25.89 -4.14
N ILE A 312 12.84 -24.59 -3.85
CA ILE A 312 12.03 -24.08 -2.72
C ILE A 312 10.56 -24.49 -2.80
N SER A 313 10.03 -24.69 -4.02
CA SER A 313 8.67 -25.15 -4.28
C SER A 313 8.43 -26.63 -3.93
N GLU A 314 9.49 -27.42 -3.73
CA GLU A 314 9.42 -28.86 -3.40
C GLU A 314 9.53 -29.13 -1.89
N VAL A 315 9.81 -28.09 -1.10
CA VAL A 315 9.91 -28.17 0.36
C VAL A 315 8.51 -28.29 0.95
N VAL A 316 8.30 -29.31 1.79
CA VAL A 316 7.03 -29.55 2.49
C VAL A 316 7.19 -29.38 3.99
N ALA A 317 6.08 -29.11 4.69
CA ALA A 317 6.10 -29.06 6.15
C ALA A 317 6.55 -30.43 6.72
N GLY A 318 7.40 -30.40 7.73
CA GLY A 318 8.07 -31.57 8.31
C GLY A 318 9.44 -31.91 7.70
N ASP A 319 9.82 -31.30 6.56
CA ASP A 319 11.19 -31.48 6.03
C ASP A 319 12.23 -30.93 7.01
N LYS A 320 13.33 -31.67 7.21
CA LYS A 320 14.47 -31.22 8.02
C LYS A 320 15.45 -30.47 7.13
N ILE A 321 15.71 -29.21 7.45
CA ILE A 321 16.51 -28.30 6.64
C ILE A 321 17.82 -28.01 7.34
N VAL A 322 18.92 -28.16 6.62
CA VAL A 322 20.27 -27.82 7.10
C VAL A 322 20.61 -26.40 6.69
N ILE A 323 21.06 -25.60 7.64
CA ILE A 323 21.50 -24.22 7.40
C ILE A 323 22.94 -24.06 7.85
N ARG A 324 23.76 -23.53 6.95
CA ARG A 324 25.18 -23.24 7.16
C ARG A 324 25.42 -21.76 7.44
N PRO A 325 26.57 -21.41 8.06
CA PRO A 325 26.94 -20.01 8.26
C PRO A 325 26.98 -19.27 6.92
N GLY A 326 26.36 -18.09 6.86
CA GLY A 326 26.25 -17.29 5.65
C GLY A 326 25.08 -17.64 4.72
N GLU A 327 24.27 -18.66 5.04
CA GLU A 327 23.07 -18.99 4.27
C GLU A 327 21.84 -18.22 4.78
N ARG A 328 20.86 -18.05 3.90
CA ARG A 328 19.53 -17.54 4.28
C ARG A 328 18.59 -18.70 4.53
N LEU A 329 17.67 -18.51 5.47
CA LEU A 329 16.67 -19.53 5.78
C LEU A 329 15.61 -19.59 4.65
N PRO A 330 15.32 -20.76 4.06
CA PRO A 330 14.37 -20.89 2.97
C PRO A 330 12.90 -20.74 3.39
N VAL A 331 12.53 -21.26 4.56
CA VAL A 331 11.15 -21.32 5.05
C VAL A 331 11.12 -21.10 6.58
N ASP A 332 9.92 -20.96 7.16
CA ASP A 332 9.79 -20.80 8.61
C ASP A 332 9.76 -22.17 9.31
N GLY A 333 10.30 -22.24 10.53
CA GLY A 333 10.33 -23.51 11.26
C GLY A 333 10.93 -23.43 12.66
N GLN A 334 11.22 -24.60 13.24
CA GLN A 334 11.74 -24.72 14.61
C GLN A 334 13.07 -25.46 14.63
N ILE A 335 14.07 -24.91 15.34
CA ILE A 335 15.40 -25.53 15.44
C ILE A 335 15.30 -26.85 16.19
N LEU A 336 15.78 -27.92 15.56
CA LEU A 336 15.92 -29.24 16.18
C LEU A 336 17.25 -29.33 16.93
N GLU A 337 18.34 -28.97 16.24
CA GLU A 337 19.71 -29.14 16.76
C GLU A 337 20.60 -28.00 16.28
N GLY A 338 21.49 -27.53 17.16
CA GLY A 338 22.46 -26.47 16.87
C GLY A 338 22.18 -25.15 17.60
N TYR A 339 23.06 -24.19 17.37
CA TYR A 339 23.02 -22.84 17.92
C TYR A 339 23.60 -21.87 16.90
N SER A 340 22.95 -20.73 16.71
CA SER A 340 23.48 -19.67 15.86
C SER A 340 22.96 -18.29 16.23
N SER A 341 23.63 -17.28 15.70
CA SER A 341 23.17 -15.89 15.66
C SER A 341 22.51 -15.62 14.30
N LEU A 342 21.26 -15.19 14.31
CA LEU A 342 20.49 -14.84 13.11
C LEU A 342 20.30 -13.33 13.00
N ASP A 343 20.60 -12.78 11.83
CA ASP A 343 20.21 -11.43 11.46
C ASP A 343 18.75 -11.45 10.98
N GLU A 344 17.86 -11.06 11.88
CA GLU A 344 16.43 -10.91 11.61
C GLU A 344 16.05 -9.46 11.23
N SER A 345 17.02 -8.54 11.08
CA SER A 345 16.78 -7.09 10.92
C SER A 345 15.87 -6.72 9.75
N MET A 346 15.85 -7.52 8.70
CA MET A 346 14.99 -7.29 7.53
C MET A 346 13.53 -7.65 7.77
N VAL A 347 13.26 -8.56 8.71
CA VAL A 347 11.91 -9.01 9.05
C VAL A 347 11.45 -8.31 10.31
N THR A 348 12.25 -8.33 11.37
CA THR A 348 11.91 -7.74 12.66
C THR A 348 12.22 -6.25 12.69
N GLY A 349 13.21 -5.74 11.96
CA GLY A 349 13.68 -4.36 12.09
C GLY A 349 14.72 -4.16 13.21
N GLU A 350 15.03 -5.19 13.99
CA GLU A 350 16.02 -5.13 15.06
C GLU A 350 17.44 -5.25 14.48
N SER A 351 18.31 -4.29 14.77
CA SER A 351 19.68 -4.25 14.21
C SER A 351 20.66 -5.19 14.92
N ILE A 352 20.27 -5.75 16.08
CA ILE A 352 21.11 -6.65 16.86
C ILE A 352 20.72 -8.09 16.47
N PRO A 353 21.69 -8.92 16.06
CA PRO A 353 21.43 -10.32 15.74
C PRO A 353 20.84 -11.08 16.92
N ALA A 354 19.83 -11.92 16.65
CA ALA A 354 19.14 -12.72 17.65
C ALA A 354 19.84 -14.08 17.84
N GLU A 355 20.19 -14.41 19.09
CA GLU A 355 20.71 -15.74 19.43
C GLU A 355 19.59 -16.78 19.45
N LYS A 356 19.79 -17.91 18.76
CA LYS A 356 18.80 -19.00 18.63
C LYS A 356 19.43 -20.35 18.95
N LYS A 357 18.67 -21.18 19.66
CA LYS A 357 19.05 -22.55 20.06
C LYS A 357 17.93 -23.55 19.72
N ALA A 358 18.22 -24.84 19.93
CA ALA A 358 17.23 -25.90 19.83
C ALA A 358 15.93 -25.56 20.60
N GLY A 359 14.80 -25.74 19.92
CA GLY A 359 13.46 -25.38 20.38
C GLY A 359 13.01 -23.97 19.99
N ASP A 360 13.91 -23.08 19.55
CA ASP A 360 13.52 -21.73 19.13
C ASP A 360 12.96 -21.71 17.71
N TYR A 361 12.05 -20.77 17.46
CA TYR A 361 11.45 -20.53 16.15
C TYR A 361 12.34 -19.63 15.29
N VAL A 362 12.40 -19.94 14.00
CA VAL A 362 13.19 -19.23 12.99
C VAL A 362 12.32 -18.85 11.79
N ILE A 363 12.65 -17.71 11.19
CA ILE A 363 11.84 -17.09 10.14
C ILE A 363 12.58 -17.18 8.79
N GLY A 364 11.87 -17.55 7.73
CA GLY A 364 12.38 -17.58 6.36
C GLY A 364 12.83 -16.19 5.88
N GLY A 365 13.91 -16.15 5.10
CA GLY A 365 14.55 -14.94 4.58
C GLY A 365 15.59 -14.31 5.52
N THR A 366 15.62 -14.70 6.80
CA THR A 366 16.63 -14.26 7.76
C THR A 366 18.01 -14.79 7.39
N PHE A 367 19.06 -14.07 7.79
CA PHE A 367 20.43 -14.40 7.42
C PHE A 367 21.18 -15.04 8.59
N ASN A 368 21.72 -16.24 8.36
CA ASN A 368 22.49 -16.95 9.35
C ASN A 368 23.94 -16.45 9.41
N GLN A 369 24.43 -16.01 10.56
CA GLN A 369 25.76 -15.41 10.66
C GLN A 369 26.87 -16.43 10.94
N THR A 370 26.74 -17.25 11.98
CA THR A 370 27.92 -17.93 12.58
C THR A 370 27.82 -19.44 12.66
N GLY A 371 26.74 -19.99 13.22
CA GLY A 371 26.60 -21.42 13.53
C GLY A 371 25.87 -22.20 12.44
N ALA A 372 26.06 -23.52 12.40
CA ALA A 372 25.24 -24.42 11.61
C ALA A 372 24.15 -25.04 12.49
N PHE A 373 22.95 -25.19 11.95
CA PHE A 373 21.85 -25.82 12.67
C PHE A 373 20.90 -26.53 11.71
N THR A 374 20.16 -27.49 12.25
CA THR A 374 19.08 -28.17 11.53
C THR A 374 17.75 -27.78 12.14
N TYR A 375 16.78 -27.45 11.31
CA TYR A 375 15.44 -27.05 11.75
C TYR A 375 14.36 -27.78 10.94
N GLU A 376 13.20 -27.97 11.54
CA GLU A 376 12.04 -28.57 10.88
C GLU A 376 11.17 -27.49 10.26
N ALA A 377 10.85 -27.63 8.97
CA ALA A 377 9.96 -26.74 8.26
C ALA A 377 8.54 -26.81 8.82
N GLN A 378 7.97 -25.70 9.28
CA GLN A 378 6.59 -25.65 9.77
C GLN A 378 5.66 -24.92 8.80
N LYS A 379 6.12 -23.80 8.21
CA LYS A 379 5.33 -23.02 7.25
C LYS A 379 6.11 -22.87 5.96
N VAL A 380 5.51 -23.26 4.84
CA VAL A 380 6.15 -23.30 3.52
C VAL A 380 5.31 -22.54 2.48
N GLY A 381 5.92 -22.14 1.37
CA GLY A 381 5.23 -21.41 0.30
C GLY A 381 4.53 -20.14 0.80
N ALA A 382 3.25 -19.99 0.44
CA ALA A 382 2.41 -18.83 0.75
C ALA A 382 2.21 -18.59 2.26
N ASP A 383 2.41 -19.62 3.09
CA ASP A 383 2.22 -19.54 4.54
C ASP A 383 3.45 -19.00 5.29
N THR A 384 4.59 -18.81 4.62
CA THR A 384 5.78 -18.21 5.24
C THR A 384 5.54 -16.75 5.64
N ALA A 385 6.22 -16.27 6.67
CA ALA A 385 6.15 -14.88 7.11
C ALA A 385 6.54 -13.92 5.99
N LEU A 386 7.63 -14.22 5.25
CA LEU A 386 8.09 -13.40 4.13
C LEU A 386 7.06 -13.35 2.99
N SER A 387 6.46 -14.48 2.61
CA SER A 387 5.43 -14.50 1.55
C SER A 387 4.19 -13.69 1.95
N ARG A 388 3.79 -13.75 3.22
CA ARG A 388 2.72 -12.90 3.75
C ARG A 388 3.09 -11.42 3.70
N ILE A 389 4.31 -11.04 4.06
CA ILE A 389 4.80 -9.67 3.95
C ILE A 389 4.74 -9.20 2.49
N ILE A 390 5.24 -10.01 1.55
CA ILE A 390 5.22 -9.70 0.11
C ILE A 390 3.79 -9.47 -0.36
N ARG A 391 2.87 -10.40 -0.06
CA ARG A 391 1.46 -10.30 -0.42
C ARG A 391 0.80 -9.03 0.15
N LEU A 392 1.04 -8.71 1.42
CA LEU A 392 0.51 -7.49 2.04
C LEU A 392 1.02 -6.22 1.34
N VAL A 393 2.30 -6.18 0.97
CA VAL A 393 2.88 -5.05 0.24
C VAL A 393 2.30 -4.95 -1.18
N GLU A 394 2.12 -6.07 -1.88
CA GLU A 394 1.51 -6.10 -3.22
C GLU A 394 0.04 -5.67 -3.20
N GLU A 395 -0.73 -6.14 -2.22
CA GLU A 395 -2.11 -5.72 -2.01
C GLU A 395 -2.20 -4.21 -1.72
N ALA A 396 -1.27 -3.68 -0.93
CA ALA A 396 -1.22 -2.25 -0.62
C ALA A 396 -0.95 -1.39 -1.84
N GLN A 397 -0.05 -1.84 -2.72
CA GLN A 397 0.25 -1.16 -3.97
C GLN A 397 -0.96 -1.15 -4.92
N GLY A 398 -1.82 -2.16 -4.86
CA GLY A 398 -3.07 -2.20 -5.63
C GLY A 398 -4.12 -1.18 -5.19
N SER A 399 -3.98 -0.55 -4.02
CA SER A 399 -4.94 0.40 -3.47
C SER A 399 -4.70 1.84 -3.96
N LYS A 400 -5.78 2.56 -4.30
CA LYS A 400 -5.71 3.96 -4.76
C LYS A 400 -6.01 4.95 -3.63
N ALA A 401 -5.06 5.84 -3.36
CA ALA A 401 -5.26 6.96 -2.45
C ALA A 401 -6.26 8.00 -3.03
N PRO A 402 -7.09 8.65 -2.20
CA PRO A 402 -7.96 9.74 -2.62
C PRO A 402 -7.25 10.82 -3.45
N ILE A 403 -6.03 11.20 -3.08
CA ILE A 403 -5.24 12.20 -3.83
C ILE A 403 -4.94 11.77 -5.28
N GLN A 404 -4.79 10.46 -5.54
CA GLN A 404 -4.62 9.93 -6.90
C GLN A 404 -5.91 10.08 -7.72
N ARG A 405 -7.08 9.89 -7.10
CA ARG A 405 -8.37 10.09 -7.77
C ARG A 405 -8.57 11.56 -8.18
N LEU A 406 -8.05 12.50 -7.38
CA LEU A 406 -8.06 13.91 -7.74
C LEU A 406 -7.22 14.17 -8.99
N ALA A 407 -6.02 13.59 -9.10
CA ALA A 407 -5.18 13.70 -10.30
C ALA A 407 -5.88 13.12 -11.54
N ASP A 408 -6.53 11.96 -11.41
CA ASP A 408 -7.30 11.34 -12.49
C ASP A 408 -8.49 12.23 -12.93
N LYS A 409 -9.21 12.83 -11.97
CA LYS A 409 -10.30 13.77 -12.24
C LYS A 409 -9.80 15.02 -12.98
N ILE A 410 -8.68 15.59 -12.54
CA ILE A 410 -8.09 16.76 -13.21
C ILE A 410 -7.71 16.40 -14.64
N ALA A 411 -7.05 15.25 -14.88
CA ALA A 411 -6.67 14.81 -16.21
C ALA A 411 -7.88 14.67 -17.16
N SER A 412 -9.02 14.17 -16.65
CA SER A 412 -10.24 13.98 -17.44
C SER A 412 -10.86 15.29 -17.95
N VAL A 413 -10.66 16.40 -17.24
CA VAL A 413 -11.14 17.74 -17.63
C VAL A 413 -10.08 18.50 -18.42
N PHE A 414 -8.81 18.33 -18.05
CA PHE A 414 -7.68 19.05 -18.61
C PHE A 414 -7.47 18.75 -20.10
N VAL A 415 -7.55 17.48 -20.51
CA VAL A 415 -7.30 17.09 -21.91
C VAL A 415 -8.33 17.71 -22.88
N PRO A 416 -9.67 17.61 -22.65
CA PRO A 416 -10.65 18.29 -23.48
C PRO A 416 -10.50 19.82 -23.49
N ALA A 417 -10.17 20.42 -22.34
CA ALA A 417 -9.96 21.86 -22.24
C ALA A 417 -8.78 22.32 -23.12
N VAL A 418 -7.66 21.59 -23.10
CA VAL A 418 -6.49 21.87 -23.93
C VAL A 418 -6.80 21.72 -25.41
N ILE A 419 -7.51 20.67 -25.82
CA ILE A 419 -7.90 20.50 -27.22
C ILE A 419 -8.76 21.69 -27.67
N SER A 420 -9.69 22.13 -26.82
CA SER A 420 -10.51 23.31 -27.09
C SER A 420 -9.66 24.57 -27.21
N ILE A 421 -8.69 24.79 -26.30
CA ILE A 421 -7.74 25.90 -26.37
C ILE A 421 -6.91 25.82 -27.66
N ALA A 422 -6.41 24.64 -28.05
CA ALA A 422 -5.62 24.48 -29.26
C ALA A 422 -6.42 24.84 -30.53
N ILE A 423 -7.68 24.41 -30.60
CA ILE A 423 -8.59 24.77 -31.70
C ILE A 423 -8.86 26.28 -31.71
N LEU A 424 -9.12 26.87 -30.55
CA LEU A 424 -9.34 28.32 -30.43
C LEU A 424 -8.10 29.11 -30.82
N THR A 425 -6.92 28.68 -30.39
CA THR A 425 -5.61 29.25 -30.77
C THR A 425 -5.42 29.17 -32.29
N PHE A 426 -5.69 28.02 -32.90
CA PHE A 426 -5.62 27.85 -34.34
C PHE A 426 -6.52 28.85 -35.07
N VAL A 427 -7.80 28.91 -34.70
CA VAL A 427 -8.78 29.82 -35.33
C VAL A 427 -8.39 31.28 -35.13
N PHE A 428 -7.95 31.65 -33.92
CA PHE A 428 -7.54 33.01 -33.59
C PHE A 428 -6.38 33.48 -34.47
N TRP A 429 -5.30 32.71 -34.54
CA TRP A 429 -4.13 33.05 -35.35
C TRP A 429 -4.38 32.93 -36.85
N LEU A 430 -5.32 32.09 -37.28
CA LEU A 430 -5.72 32.02 -38.69
C LEU A 430 -6.43 33.31 -39.16
N VAL A 431 -7.17 33.97 -38.27
CA VAL A 431 -7.96 35.18 -38.60
C VAL A 431 -7.19 36.47 -38.32
N LEU A 432 -6.42 36.52 -37.22
CA LEU A 432 -5.79 37.74 -36.71
C LEU A 432 -4.26 37.68 -36.68
N GLY A 433 -3.67 36.55 -37.09
CA GLY A 433 -2.23 36.35 -36.99
C GLY A 433 -1.41 37.03 -38.08
N PRO A 434 -0.08 37.12 -37.87
CA PRO A 434 0.83 37.62 -38.90
C PRO A 434 0.86 36.66 -40.10
N GLU A 435 1.12 37.18 -41.29
CA GLU A 435 1.33 36.33 -42.46
C GLU A 435 2.69 35.59 -42.36
N PRO A 436 2.75 34.28 -42.67
CA PRO A 436 1.68 33.43 -43.18
C PRO A 436 0.77 32.89 -42.05
N SER A 437 -0.50 33.30 -42.05
CA SER A 437 -1.44 33.09 -40.94
C SER A 437 -1.70 31.62 -40.64
N PHE A 438 -1.83 30.78 -41.67
CA PHE A 438 -2.04 29.33 -41.50
C PHE A 438 -0.85 28.64 -40.83
N THR A 439 0.37 28.98 -41.25
CA THR A 439 1.61 28.39 -40.72
C THR A 439 1.74 28.66 -39.23
N TYR A 440 1.59 29.92 -38.81
CA TYR A 440 1.67 30.29 -37.40
C TYR A 440 0.52 29.71 -36.59
N ALA A 441 -0.70 29.67 -37.13
CA ALA A 441 -1.83 29.02 -36.49
C ALA A 441 -1.58 27.53 -36.24
N ALA A 442 -1.07 26.80 -37.24
CA ALA A 442 -0.75 25.38 -37.12
C ALA A 442 0.38 25.13 -36.11
N LEU A 443 1.46 25.93 -36.14
CA LEU A 443 2.58 25.79 -35.21
C LEU A 443 2.16 26.05 -33.75
N ASN A 444 1.37 27.10 -33.51
CA ASN A 444 0.87 27.41 -32.17
C ASN A 444 -0.11 26.35 -31.67
N MET A 445 -0.98 25.84 -32.53
CA MET A 445 -1.85 24.71 -32.20
C MET A 445 -1.02 23.48 -31.79
N ILE A 446 0.00 23.12 -32.59
CA ILE A 446 0.89 21.98 -32.29
C ILE A 446 1.64 22.23 -30.98
N ALA A 447 2.17 23.44 -30.75
CA ALA A 447 2.86 23.81 -29.52
C ALA A 447 1.96 23.63 -28.29
N VAL A 448 0.69 24.09 -28.36
CA VAL A 448 -0.31 23.91 -27.29
C VAL A 448 -0.64 22.43 -27.05
N LEU A 449 -0.83 21.64 -28.10
CA LEU A 449 -1.13 20.21 -27.98
C LEU A 449 0.04 19.43 -27.36
N VAL A 450 1.28 19.76 -27.73
CA VAL A 450 2.49 19.08 -27.25
C VAL A 450 2.82 19.46 -25.81
N ILE A 451 2.78 20.76 -25.47
CA ILE A 451 3.14 21.22 -24.12
C ILE A 451 2.15 20.75 -23.06
N ALA A 452 0.91 20.47 -23.46
CA ALA A 452 -0.13 20.09 -22.56
C ALA A 452 -0.13 18.60 -22.17
N CYS A 453 0.88 17.80 -22.54
CA CYS A 453 0.91 16.42 -22.05
C CYS A 453 0.93 16.41 -20.50
N PRO A 454 0.00 15.73 -19.80
CA PRO A 454 0.09 15.56 -18.35
C PRO A 454 0.94 14.31 -17.99
N CYS A 455 2.07 14.12 -18.67
CA CYS A 455 2.90 12.92 -18.58
C CYS A 455 3.38 12.67 -17.12
N ALA A 456 3.86 13.73 -16.47
CA ALA A 456 4.37 13.69 -15.09
C ALA A 456 3.25 13.53 -14.04
N LEU A 457 2.03 13.99 -14.34
CA LEU A 457 0.89 13.95 -13.43
C LEU A 457 0.52 12.50 -13.06
N GLY A 458 0.51 11.59 -14.04
CA GLY A 458 0.16 10.18 -13.81
C GLY A 458 1.18 9.41 -12.97
N LEU A 459 2.37 9.96 -12.74
CA LEU A 459 3.44 9.35 -11.96
C LEU A 459 3.66 10.02 -10.62
N ALA A 460 3.23 11.29 -10.48
CA ALA A 460 3.50 12.14 -9.34
C ALA A 460 3.17 11.47 -8.01
N THR A 461 1.98 10.88 -7.92
CA THR A 461 1.49 10.23 -6.71
C THR A 461 1.98 8.77 -6.59
N PRO A 462 1.80 7.89 -7.59
CA PRO A 462 2.13 6.47 -7.43
C PRO A 462 3.61 6.22 -7.14
N THR A 463 4.49 6.99 -7.78
CA THR A 463 5.95 6.84 -7.61
C THR A 463 6.38 7.15 -6.17
N ALA A 464 5.87 8.24 -5.60
CA ALA A 464 6.17 8.63 -4.22
C ALA A 464 5.62 7.61 -3.22
N LEU A 465 4.40 7.11 -3.42
CA LEU A 465 3.78 6.10 -2.56
C LEU A 465 4.59 4.80 -2.55
N ILE A 466 5.05 4.31 -3.70
CA ILE A 466 5.81 3.06 -3.80
C ILE A 466 7.16 3.17 -3.13
N VAL A 467 7.87 4.28 -3.36
CA VAL A 467 9.15 4.52 -2.69
C VAL A 467 8.95 4.67 -1.18
N GLY A 468 7.87 5.35 -0.76
CA GLY A 468 7.49 5.49 0.65
C GLY A 468 7.17 4.15 1.30
N MET A 469 6.26 3.37 0.73
CA MET A 469 5.88 2.03 1.23
C MET A 469 7.07 1.07 1.25
N GLY A 470 7.88 1.05 0.20
CA GLY A 470 9.11 0.24 0.16
C GLY A 470 10.09 0.65 1.27
N LYS A 471 10.24 1.95 1.52
CA LYS A 471 11.09 2.44 2.62
C LYS A 471 10.51 2.07 4.00
N GLY A 472 9.19 2.09 4.15
CA GLY A 472 8.50 1.61 5.35
C GLY A 472 8.77 0.14 5.61
N ALA A 473 8.60 -0.71 4.59
CA ALA A 473 8.84 -2.14 4.68
C ALA A 473 10.29 -2.47 5.06
N GLU A 474 11.28 -1.77 4.48
CA GLU A 474 12.71 -1.87 4.87
C GLU A 474 12.97 -1.50 6.35
N ASN A 475 12.02 -0.85 7.03
CA ASN A 475 12.13 -0.41 8.43
C ASN A 475 11.09 -1.09 9.33
N GLY A 476 10.52 -2.23 8.91
CA GLY A 476 9.55 -2.99 9.70
C GLY A 476 8.17 -2.34 9.80
N ILE A 477 7.83 -1.41 8.90
CA ILE A 477 6.53 -0.70 8.85
C ILE A 477 5.80 -1.16 7.60
N LEU A 478 4.86 -2.09 7.77
CA LEU A 478 4.03 -2.58 6.69
C LEU A 478 2.79 -1.71 6.54
N ILE A 479 2.61 -1.13 5.37
CA ILE A 479 1.46 -0.29 5.06
C ILE A 479 0.57 -1.10 4.12
N ARG A 480 -0.67 -1.40 4.52
CA ARG A 480 -1.63 -2.19 3.73
C ARG A 480 -2.38 -1.40 2.69
N SER A 481 -2.39 -0.07 2.79
CA SER A 481 -3.05 0.76 1.80
C SER A 481 -2.41 2.12 1.64
N ALA A 482 -2.42 2.64 0.41
CA ALA A 482 -2.03 4.01 0.13
C ALA A 482 -2.95 5.04 0.83
N VAL A 483 -4.19 4.63 1.14
CA VAL A 483 -5.16 5.44 1.90
C VAL A 483 -4.68 5.65 3.33
N ALA A 484 -4.12 4.61 3.97
CA ALA A 484 -3.58 4.69 5.31
C ALA A 484 -2.47 5.74 5.43
N LEU A 485 -1.53 5.75 4.47
CA LEU A 485 -0.49 6.78 4.40
C LEU A 485 -1.07 8.20 4.26
N GLU A 486 -2.16 8.38 3.49
CA GLU A 486 -2.84 9.67 3.33
C GLU A 486 -3.51 10.13 4.60
N LYS A 487 -4.30 9.26 5.21
CA LYS A 487 -5.00 9.57 6.46
C LYS A 487 -4.01 9.81 7.59
N MET A 488 -2.89 9.08 7.62
CA MET A 488 -1.82 9.28 8.60
C MET A 488 -1.23 10.69 8.55
N HIS A 489 -1.18 11.32 7.38
CA HIS A 489 -0.72 12.72 7.24
C HIS A 489 -1.70 13.72 7.86
N LYS A 490 -3.00 13.37 7.95
CA LYS A 490 -4.08 14.22 8.49
C LYS A 490 -4.33 14.00 9.98
N LEU A 491 -3.67 13.02 10.60
CA LEU A 491 -3.86 12.71 12.02
C LEU A 491 -3.58 13.93 12.89
N ASP A 492 -4.47 14.12 13.86
CA ASP A 492 -4.28 15.05 14.97
C ASP A 492 -4.31 14.33 16.32
N THR A 493 -4.92 13.13 16.40
CA THR A 493 -5.10 12.37 17.63
C THR A 493 -4.59 10.93 17.49
N ILE A 494 -3.83 10.46 18.47
CA ILE A 494 -3.36 9.07 18.59
C ILE A 494 -3.88 8.49 19.89
N VAL A 495 -4.59 7.38 19.76
CA VAL A 495 -5.13 6.57 20.82
C VAL A 495 -4.26 5.33 20.96
N LEU A 496 -3.65 5.16 22.14
CA LEU A 496 -2.72 4.09 22.47
C LEU A 496 -3.40 3.12 23.42
N ASP A 497 -3.47 1.84 23.06
CA ASP A 497 -3.76 0.83 24.07
C ASP A 497 -2.62 0.75 25.09
N LYS A 498 -2.95 0.41 26.34
CA LYS A 498 -1.92 0.23 27.36
C LYS A 498 -1.21 -1.11 27.20
N THR A 499 -1.96 -2.21 27.26
CA THR A 499 -1.40 -3.55 27.47
C THR A 499 -0.77 -4.05 26.18
N GLY A 500 0.50 -4.46 26.22
CA GLY A 500 1.23 -4.98 25.05
C GLY A 500 1.62 -3.94 23.99
N THR A 501 0.99 -2.76 24.03
CA THR A 501 1.34 -1.59 23.22
C THR A 501 2.33 -0.67 23.93
N LEU A 502 1.92 0.03 24.99
CA LEU A 502 2.78 0.87 25.83
C LEU A 502 3.59 0.04 26.83
N THR A 503 3.11 -1.15 27.16
CA THR A 503 3.76 -2.12 28.05
C THR A 503 4.25 -3.34 27.27
N ARG A 504 5.05 -4.18 27.92
CA ARG A 504 5.62 -5.39 27.30
C ARG A 504 4.61 -6.54 27.12
N GLY A 505 3.41 -6.43 27.69
CA GLY A 505 2.42 -7.52 27.69
C GLY A 505 2.88 -8.75 28.47
N LYS A 506 3.92 -8.60 29.30
CA LYS A 506 4.56 -9.68 30.06
C LYS A 506 4.56 -9.27 31.52
N PRO A 507 3.56 -9.69 32.31
CA PRO A 507 3.48 -9.32 33.72
C PRO A 507 4.71 -9.85 34.45
N VAL A 508 5.20 -9.07 35.41
CA VAL A 508 6.27 -9.46 36.31
C VAL A 508 5.79 -9.35 37.74
N LEU A 509 6.37 -10.18 38.61
CA LEU A 509 6.17 -10.04 40.04
C LEU A 509 6.78 -8.71 40.51
N SER A 510 5.95 -7.82 41.05
CA SER A 510 6.39 -6.54 41.62
C SER A 510 6.59 -6.64 43.12
N ASN A 511 5.63 -7.26 43.83
CA ASN A 511 5.64 -7.32 45.28
C ASN A 511 5.06 -8.63 45.82
N LEU A 512 5.52 -8.99 47.02
CA LEU A 512 5.04 -10.12 47.81
C LEU A 512 4.77 -9.63 49.22
N VAL A 513 3.52 -9.77 49.67
CA VAL A 513 3.09 -9.37 51.00
C VAL A 513 2.53 -10.59 51.71
N SER A 514 3.18 -10.99 52.80
CA SER A 514 2.72 -12.00 53.74
C SER A 514 3.14 -11.55 55.14
N HIS A 515 2.25 -11.65 56.12
CA HIS A 515 2.55 -11.41 57.54
C HIS A 515 2.87 -12.71 58.29
N THR A 516 2.45 -13.84 57.73
CA THR A 516 2.50 -15.17 58.35
C THR A 516 3.68 -16.01 57.90
N MET A 517 4.21 -15.75 56.70
CA MET A 517 5.31 -16.51 56.11
C MET A 517 6.47 -15.62 55.69
N ASP A 518 7.68 -16.19 55.70
CA ASP A 518 8.81 -15.60 54.99
C ASP A 518 8.51 -15.48 53.49
N LYS A 519 9.03 -14.43 52.83
CA LYS A 519 8.73 -14.13 51.43
C LYS A 519 9.12 -15.25 50.47
N ASP A 520 10.22 -15.96 50.73
CA ASP A 520 10.66 -17.05 49.85
C ASP A 520 9.88 -18.34 50.11
N ALA A 521 9.45 -18.58 51.35
CA ALA A 521 8.53 -19.67 51.69
C ALA A 521 7.15 -19.45 51.04
N PHE A 522 6.61 -18.23 51.13
CA PHE A 522 5.36 -17.83 50.49
C PHE A 522 5.46 -17.95 48.97
N LEU A 523 6.52 -17.42 48.35
CA LEU A 523 6.73 -17.55 46.90
C LEU A 523 6.85 -19.02 46.47
N THR A 524 7.50 -19.87 47.26
CA THR A 524 7.61 -21.31 46.98
C THR A 524 6.24 -21.97 46.98
N LEU A 525 5.37 -21.65 47.95
CA LEU A 525 4.01 -22.19 48.02
C LEU A 525 3.17 -21.77 46.80
N VAL A 526 3.19 -20.48 46.45
CA VAL A 526 2.41 -19.93 45.33
C VAL A 526 2.92 -20.48 44.00
N ALA A 527 4.23 -20.46 43.76
CA ALA A 527 4.82 -20.97 42.52
C ALA A 527 4.65 -22.49 42.36
N SER A 528 4.62 -23.24 43.47
CA SER A 528 4.31 -24.68 43.47
C SER A 528 2.86 -24.93 43.06
N ALA A 529 1.91 -24.15 43.57
CA ALA A 529 0.50 -24.26 43.18
C ALA A 529 0.23 -23.84 41.72
N GLU A 530 0.97 -22.85 41.21
CA GLU A 530 0.81 -22.28 39.87
C GLU A 530 1.60 -23.02 38.76
N GLN A 531 2.31 -24.11 39.09
CA GLN A 531 3.23 -24.81 38.16
C GLN A 531 2.58 -25.24 36.84
N PHE A 532 1.32 -25.65 36.87
CA PHE A 532 0.56 -26.14 35.71
C PHE A 532 -0.38 -25.11 35.09
N SER A 533 -0.33 -23.86 35.57
CA SER A 533 -1.19 -22.78 35.11
C SER A 533 -0.61 -22.09 33.88
N GLU A 534 -1.38 -22.08 32.80
CA GLU A 534 -0.99 -21.40 31.55
C GLU A 534 -1.21 -19.87 31.60
N HIS A 535 -1.80 -19.36 32.69
CA HIS A 535 -2.13 -17.95 32.82
C HIS A 535 -0.87 -17.07 32.85
N PRO A 536 -0.83 -15.92 32.15
CA PRO A 536 0.34 -15.04 32.11
C PRO A 536 0.84 -14.60 33.50
N LEU A 537 -0.07 -14.33 34.43
CA LEU A 537 0.26 -13.94 35.81
C LEU A 537 0.92 -15.10 36.59
N ALA A 538 0.47 -16.34 36.38
CA ALA A 538 1.03 -17.53 37.00
C ALA A 538 2.49 -17.76 36.54
N LYS A 539 2.70 -17.65 35.22
CA LYS A 539 4.04 -17.74 34.61
C LYS A 539 5.00 -16.70 35.18
N ALA A 540 4.52 -15.50 35.49
CA ALA A 540 5.34 -14.47 36.12
C ALA A 540 5.85 -14.89 37.51
N VAL A 541 4.98 -15.49 38.33
CA VAL A 541 5.32 -15.99 39.67
C VAL A 541 6.30 -17.18 39.59
N VAL A 542 6.00 -18.17 38.75
CA VAL A 542 6.84 -19.37 38.58
C VAL A 542 8.23 -18.99 38.06
N LYS A 543 8.30 -18.05 37.11
CA LYS A 543 9.57 -17.53 36.58
C LYS A 543 10.40 -16.83 37.65
N GLU A 544 9.76 -16.08 38.54
CA GLU A 544 10.44 -15.40 39.64
C GLU A 544 11.00 -16.40 40.67
N ALA A 545 10.24 -17.45 41.00
CA ALA A 545 10.73 -18.53 41.86
C ALA A 545 11.90 -19.30 41.23
N ALA A 546 11.85 -19.55 39.92
CA ALA A 546 12.95 -20.15 39.17
C ALA A 546 14.20 -19.25 39.14
N ARG A 547 14.04 -17.92 39.00
CA ARG A 547 15.12 -16.94 39.07
C ARG A 547 15.84 -16.98 40.41
N LYS A 548 15.09 -17.12 41.50
CA LYS A 548 15.61 -17.30 42.86
C LYS A 548 16.14 -18.71 43.16
N LYS A 549 16.06 -19.64 42.21
CA LYS A 549 16.47 -21.05 42.36
C LYS A 549 15.76 -21.77 43.52
N LEU A 550 14.49 -21.41 43.77
CA LEU A 550 13.68 -22.05 44.82
C LEU A 550 13.27 -23.46 44.38
N LYS A 551 13.26 -24.41 45.33
CA LYS A 551 12.87 -25.80 45.07
C LYS A 551 11.35 -25.92 45.15
N LEU A 552 10.71 -26.02 43.99
CA LEU A 552 9.25 -26.17 43.89
C LEU A 552 8.82 -27.61 44.15
N THR A 553 7.62 -27.76 44.73
CA THR A 553 6.98 -29.07 44.97
C THR A 553 5.78 -29.19 44.05
N SER A 554 5.68 -30.28 43.30
CA SER A 554 4.52 -30.46 42.41
C SER A 554 3.23 -30.64 43.23
N PRO A 555 2.14 -29.96 42.84
CA PRO A 555 0.86 -30.09 43.52
C PRO A 555 0.27 -31.47 43.27
N SER A 556 -0.29 -32.08 44.32
CA SER A 556 -0.96 -33.38 44.27
C SER A 556 -2.35 -33.31 43.62
N GLU A 557 -3.00 -32.15 43.72
CA GLU A 557 -4.26 -31.82 43.06
C GLU A 557 -4.16 -30.41 42.49
N PHE A 558 -4.72 -30.20 41.31
CA PHE A 558 -4.76 -28.90 40.63
C PHE A 558 -6.10 -28.74 39.90
N SER A 559 -6.78 -27.62 40.14
CA SER A 559 -8.02 -27.25 39.45
C SER A 559 -8.01 -25.76 39.17
N ALA A 560 -7.99 -25.39 37.88
CA ALA A 560 -8.22 -24.01 37.46
C ALA A 560 -9.70 -23.64 37.62
N LEU A 561 -9.98 -22.43 38.09
CA LEU A 561 -11.32 -21.86 38.26
C LEU A 561 -11.46 -20.65 37.32
N PRO A 562 -12.01 -20.83 36.11
CA PRO A 562 -12.10 -19.76 35.11
C PRO A 562 -12.73 -18.48 35.66
N GLY A 563 -12.05 -17.34 35.47
CA GLY A 563 -12.50 -16.03 35.94
C GLY A 563 -12.37 -15.77 37.45
N ALA A 564 -11.91 -16.75 38.24
CA ALA A 564 -11.76 -16.61 39.69
C ALA A 564 -10.30 -16.84 40.16
N GLY A 565 -9.62 -17.85 39.64
CA GLY A 565 -8.26 -18.22 40.06
C GLY A 565 -7.99 -19.72 39.92
N LEU A 566 -7.40 -20.33 40.94
CA LEU A 566 -7.18 -21.78 41.02
C LEU A 566 -7.26 -22.31 42.44
N LYS A 567 -7.36 -23.62 42.53
CA LYS A 567 -7.27 -24.42 43.75
C LYS A 567 -6.24 -25.52 43.55
N ALA A 568 -5.32 -25.68 44.49
CA ALA A 568 -4.29 -26.71 44.43
C ALA A 568 -3.97 -27.28 45.82
N THR A 569 -3.42 -28.50 45.86
CA THR A 569 -2.95 -29.12 47.11
C THR A 569 -1.43 -29.30 47.06
N VAL A 570 -0.70 -28.47 47.81
CA VAL A 570 0.77 -28.43 47.85
C VAL A 570 1.25 -28.90 49.23
N SER A 571 2.12 -29.91 49.27
CA SER A 571 2.67 -30.47 50.53
C SER A 571 1.59 -30.85 51.56
N GLY A 572 0.45 -31.36 51.08
CA GLY A 572 -0.71 -31.74 51.91
C GLY A 572 -1.63 -30.59 52.35
N LYS A 573 -1.29 -29.33 52.01
CA LYS A 573 -2.09 -28.15 52.32
C LYS A 573 -2.94 -27.72 51.13
N GLN A 574 -4.20 -27.41 51.37
CA GLN A 574 -5.09 -26.85 50.35
C GLN A 574 -4.85 -25.34 50.21
N VAL A 575 -4.53 -24.91 48.99
CA VAL A 575 -4.19 -23.53 48.61
C VAL A 575 -5.21 -23.01 47.60
N LEU A 576 -5.71 -21.80 47.84
CA LEU A 576 -6.54 -21.03 46.91
C LEU A 576 -5.76 -19.81 46.46
N ILE A 577 -5.70 -19.57 45.16
CA ILE A 577 -4.99 -18.42 44.57
C ILE A 577 -5.95 -17.75 43.60
N GLY A 578 -6.27 -16.48 43.79
CA GLY A 578 -7.23 -15.81 42.91
C GLY A 578 -7.64 -14.40 43.31
N ASN A 579 -8.74 -13.93 42.72
CA ASN A 579 -9.29 -12.60 42.97
C ASN A 579 -10.06 -12.51 44.30
N ALA A 580 -10.46 -11.28 44.67
CA ALA A 580 -11.20 -11.02 45.91
C ALA A 580 -12.53 -11.80 46.00
N ASN A 581 -13.22 -12.00 44.86
CA ASN A 581 -14.48 -12.75 44.81
C ASN A 581 -14.27 -14.21 45.20
N LEU A 582 -13.17 -14.84 44.75
CA LEU A 582 -12.83 -16.21 45.15
C LEU A 582 -12.65 -16.30 46.68
N MET A 583 -11.97 -15.34 47.29
CA MET A 583 -11.74 -15.32 48.74
C MET A 583 -13.06 -15.16 49.50
N GLN A 584 -13.90 -14.19 49.11
CA GLN A 584 -15.19 -13.95 49.74
C GLN A 584 -16.14 -15.14 49.62
N SER A 585 -16.19 -15.80 48.44
CA SER A 585 -17.02 -16.99 48.22
C SER A 585 -16.62 -18.18 49.10
N ASN A 586 -15.36 -18.23 49.55
CA ASN A 586 -14.84 -19.22 50.49
C ASN A 586 -14.78 -18.70 51.93
N GLN A 587 -15.47 -17.60 52.25
CA GLN A 587 -15.56 -16.99 53.58
C GLN A 587 -14.20 -16.56 54.18
N ILE A 588 -13.24 -16.22 53.32
CA ILE A 588 -11.91 -15.75 53.72
C ILE A 588 -11.92 -14.22 53.82
N SER A 589 -11.58 -13.69 55.00
CA SER A 589 -11.51 -12.24 55.24
C SER A 589 -10.26 -11.61 54.62
N LEU A 590 -10.44 -10.47 53.93
CA LEU A 590 -9.35 -9.66 53.37
C LEU A 590 -8.88 -8.52 54.31
N ALA A 591 -9.55 -8.34 55.45
CA ALA A 591 -9.41 -7.14 56.28
C ALA A 591 -7.97 -6.90 56.77
N GLU A 592 -7.23 -7.96 57.06
CA GLU A 592 -5.84 -7.88 57.58
C GLU A 592 -4.87 -7.25 56.57
N TYR A 593 -5.13 -7.42 55.27
CA TYR A 593 -4.25 -6.98 54.20
C TYR A 593 -4.82 -5.81 53.38
N GLN A 594 -5.95 -5.23 53.82
CA GLN A 594 -6.69 -4.22 53.06
C GLN A 594 -5.85 -2.95 52.83
N SER A 595 -5.10 -2.50 53.84
CA SER A 595 -4.26 -1.29 53.74
C SER A 595 -3.13 -1.44 52.71
N GLU A 596 -2.47 -2.58 52.68
CA GLU A 596 -1.43 -2.93 51.71
C GLU A 596 -2.03 -3.14 50.31
N ALA A 597 -3.18 -3.81 50.22
CA ALA A 597 -3.91 -3.98 48.97
C ALA A 597 -4.27 -2.63 48.37
N ASP A 598 -4.82 -1.70 49.15
CA ASP A 598 -5.23 -0.38 48.68
C ASP A 598 -4.00 0.40 48.15
N LYS A 599 -2.86 0.36 48.84
CA LYS A 599 -1.62 1.00 48.37
C LYS A 599 -1.10 0.42 47.05
N LEU A 600 -1.15 -0.90 46.89
CA LEU A 600 -0.66 -1.57 45.69
C LEU A 600 -1.65 -1.42 44.52
N TRP A 601 -2.95 -1.38 44.79
CA TRP A 601 -3.97 -1.02 43.80
C TRP A 601 -3.84 0.44 43.36
N GLU A 602 -3.54 1.36 44.27
CA GLU A 602 -3.22 2.75 43.94
C GLU A 602 -1.94 2.86 43.09
N ALA A 603 -1.01 1.93 43.25
CA ALA A 603 0.17 1.82 42.40
C ALA A 603 -0.12 1.18 41.02
N GLY A 604 -1.35 0.74 40.77
CA GLY A 604 -1.76 0.10 39.51
C GLY A 604 -1.30 -1.34 39.36
N GLU A 605 -1.05 -2.03 40.48
CA GLU A 605 -0.66 -3.43 40.47
C GLU A 605 -1.90 -4.33 40.52
N ASN A 606 -1.84 -5.45 39.79
CA ASN A 606 -2.86 -6.49 39.85
C ASN A 606 -2.58 -7.38 41.06
N LEU A 607 -3.57 -7.50 41.94
CA LEU A 607 -3.45 -8.26 43.18
C LEU A 607 -4.05 -9.66 43.02
N ILE A 608 -3.29 -10.64 43.47
CA ILE A 608 -3.71 -12.03 43.55
C ILE A 608 -3.61 -12.44 45.01
N PHE A 609 -4.74 -12.77 45.61
CA PHE A 609 -4.82 -13.20 47.00
C PHE A 609 -4.49 -14.68 47.10
N VAL A 610 -3.81 -15.06 48.17
CA VAL A 610 -3.37 -16.43 48.42
C VAL A 610 -3.86 -16.85 49.80
N ALA A 611 -4.62 -17.93 49.85
CA ALA A 611 -5.10 -18.52 51.08
C ALA A 611 -4.66 -19.98 51.20
N ALA A 612 -4.32 -20.40 52.41
CA ALA A 612 -4.04 -21.79 52.75
C ALA A 612 -4.89 -22.22 53.94
N GLU A 613 -5.43 -23.44 53.90
CA GLU A 613 -6.22 -24.03 55.01
C GLU A 613 -7.37 -23.11 55.51
N GLY A 614 -7.98 -22.34 54.60
CA GLY A 614 -9.09 -21.44 54.91
C GLY A 614 -8.70 -20.09 55.51
N LYS A 615 -7.41 -19.73 55.56
CA LYS A 615 -6.92 -18.42 56.01
C LYS A 615 -6.15 -17.71 54.91
N LEU A 616 -6.25 -16.38 54.88
CA LEU A 616 -5.48 -15.55 53.95
C LEU A 616 -4.02 -15.50 54.41
N GLU A 617 -3.10 -16.02 53.59
CA GLU A 617 -1.66 -16.08 53.89
C GLU A 617 -0.88 -14.90 53.29
N GLY A 618 -1.47 -14.22 52.32
CA GLY A 618 -0.90 -13.02 51.74
C GLY A 618 -1.47 -12.66 50.38
N MET A 619 -0.76 -11.78 49.69
CA MET A 619 -1.04 -11.40 48.31
C MET A 619 0.24 -11.28 47.49
N VAL A 620 0.05 -11.52 46.21
CA VAL A 620 1.05 -11.43 45.16
C VAL A 620 0.63 -10.27 44.27
N ALA A 621 1.50 -9.27 44.16
CA ALA A 621 1.27 -8.15 43.27
C ALA A 621 2.08 -8.34 41.99
N VAL A 622 1.40 -8.21 40.86
CA VAL A 622 2.00 -8.32 39.54
C VAL A 622 1.68 -7.07 38.74
N ARG A 623 2.63 -6.61 37.95
CA ARG A 623 2.45 -5.44 37.09
C ARG A 623 3.02 -5.70 35.72
N ASP A 624 2.46 -5.03 34.72
CA ASP A 624 3.06 -4.99 33.40
C ASP A 624 4.06 -3.83 33.32
N ILE A 625 5.23 -4.08 32.74
CA ILE A 625 6.29 -3.07 32.68
C ILE A 625 6.11 -2.26 31.40
N LEU A 626 6.20 -0.93 31.51
CA LEU A 626 6.30 -0.05 30.35
C LEU A 626 7.50 -0.43 29.47
N LYS A 627 7.33 -0.32 28.15
CA LYS A 627 8.46 -0.41 27.22
C LYS A 627 9.42 0.76 27.47
N ARG A 628 10.73 0.53 27.28
CA ARG A 628 11.76 1.54 27.63
C ARG A 628 11.61 2.79 26.75
N GLU A 629 11.15 2.58 25.54
CA GLU A 629 10.92 3.56 24.51
C GLU A 629 9.59 4.32 24.64
N SER A 630 8.63 3.87 25.46
CA SER A 630 7.28 4.44 25.49
C SER A 630 7.27 5.94 25.81
N GLN A 631 8.05 6.37 26.81
CA GLN A 631 8.12 7.77 27.20
C GLN A 631 8.74 8.65 26.10
N ALA A 632 9.82 8.15 25.48
CA ALA A 632 10.50 8.81 24.37
C ALA A 632 9.57 8.98 23.16
N VAL A 633 8.81 7.93 22.82
CA VAL A 633 7.84 7.96 21.73
C VAL A 633 6.71 8.95 22.01
N VAL A 634 6.10 8.94 23.20
CA VAL A 634 5.04 9.90 23.55
C VAL A 634 5.54 11.35 23.43
N ALA A 635 6.75 11.63 23.89
CA ALA A 635 7.36 12.95 23.72
C ALA A 635 7.52 13.36 22.24
N GLU A 636 7.94 12.44 21.37
CA GLU A 636 8.06 12.68 19.92
C GLU A 636 6.70 12.87 19.23
N LEU A 637 5.67 12.13 19.65
CA LEU A 637 4.29 12.33 19.16
C LEU A 637 3.79 13.74 19.50
N LYS A 638 4.02 14.19 20.74
CA LYS A 638 3.64 15.56 21.18
C LYS A 638 4.46 16.63 20.46
N ALA A 639 5.75 16.42 20.24
CA ALA A 639 6.58 17.31 19.43
C ALA A 639 6.07 17.42 17.98
N ASN A 640 5.43 16.36 17.48
CA ASN A 640 4.74 16.34 16.19
C ASN A 640 3.33 16.97 16.21
N LYS A 641 2.93 17.59 17.33
CA LYS A 641 1.61 18.22 17.58
C LYS A 641 0.43 17.24 17.54
N LEU A 642 0.67 15.99 17.91
CA LEU A 642 -0.37 14.97 18.00
C LEU A 642 -0.85 14.88 19.45
N ARG A 643 -2.17 14.89 19.64
CA ARG A 643 -2.82 14.64 20.92
C ARG A 643 -2.69 13.16 21.25
N THR A 644 -2.18 12.86 22.44
CA THR A 644 -1.94 11.48 22.89
C THR A 644 -2.94 11.06 23.95
N ILE A 645 -3.69 9.99 23.67
CA ILE A 645 -4.73 9.46 24.56
C ILE A 645 -4.43 7.99 24.86
N MET A 646 -4.42 7.60 26.13
CA MET A 646 -4.32 6.18 26.51
C MET A 646 -5.69 5.58 26.80
N LEU A 647 -5.98 4.41 26.24
CA LEU A 647 -7.11 3.56 26.64
C LEU A 647 -6.62 2.40 27.50
N THR A 648 -7.32 2.15 28.61
CA THR A 648 -7.01 1.03 29.48
C THR A 648 -8.24 0.50 30.19
N GLY A 649 -8.25 -0.81 30.46
CA GLY A 649 -9.24 -1.45 31.34
C GLY A 649 -8.92 -1.28 32.83
N ASP A 650 -7.74 -0.73 33.18
CA ASP A 650 -7.36 -0.48 34.57
C ASP A 650 -8.23 0.59 35.22
N ASN A 651 -8.21 0.63 36.55
CA ASN A 651 -8.87 1.68 37.34
C ASN A 651 -8.29 3.08 37.08
N GLN A 652 -9.06 4.10 37.46
CA GLN A 652 -8.72 5.51 37.22
C GLN A 652 -7.36 5.95 37.83
N ARG A 653 -7.02 5.48 39.04
CA ARG A 653 -5.79 5.89 39.74
C ARG A 653 -4.55 5.35 39.04
N ALA A 654 -4.58 4.07 38.66
CA ALA A 654 -3.53 3.39 37.90
C ALA A 654 -3.32 4.05 36.54
N ALA A 655 -4.41 4.29 35.80
CA ALA A 655 -4.37 4.93 34.49
C ALA A 655 -3.77 6.35 34.57
N LYS A 656 -4.18 7.14 35.57
CA LYS A 656 -3.66 8.50 35.79
C LYS A 656 -2.16 8.49 36.03
N ARG A 657 -1.67 7.60 36.90
CA ARG A 657 -0.23 7.50 37.21
C ARG A 657 0.60 7.18 35.96
N ILE A 658 0.17 6.19 35.17
CA ILE A 658 0.87 5.83 33.93
C ILE A 658 0.82 6.98 32.92
N ALA A 659 -0.32 7.67 32.82
CA ALA A 659 -0.47 8.84 31.97
C ALA A 659 0.50 9.97 32.37
N ASP A 660 0.62 10.24 33.67
CA ASP A 660 1.54 11.24 34.22
C ASP A 660 3.01 10.83 34.00
N GLU A 661 3.36 9.56 34.20
CA GLU A 661 4.72 9.02 33.98
C GLU A 661 5.16 9.12 32.50
N LEU A 662 4.25 8.86 31.57
CA LEU A 662 4.49 8.95 30.13
C LEU A 662 4.32 10.37 29.57
N GLY A 663 3.68 11.28 30.31
CA GLY A 663 3.37 12.64 29.85
C GLY A 663 2.25 12.71 28.81
N LEU A 664 1.26 11.81 28.88
CA LEU A 664 0.10 11.76 27.98
C LEU A 664 -0.84 12.95 28.17
N ASP A 665 -1.55 13.37 27.12
CA ASP A 665 -2.50 14.50 27.21
C ASP A 665 -3.82 14.10 27.88
N GLN A 666 -4.23 12.85 27.70
CA GLN A 666 -5.46 12.31 28.28
C GLN A 666 -5.37 10.79 28.48
N TYR A 667 -6.17 10.27 29.40
CA TYR A 667 -6.41 8.85 29.58
C TYR A 667 -7.90 8.57 29.72
N ILE A 668 -8.32 7.36 29.36
CA ILE A 668 -9.66 6.82 29.61
C ILE A 668 -9.47 5.44 30.24
N SER A 669 -9.96 5.29 31.46
CA SER A 669 -9.83 4.10 32.31
C SER A 669 -11.11 3.27 32.31
N GLU A 670 -11.03 2.03 32.82
CA GLU A 670 -12.15 1.12 33.00
C GLU A 670 -12.91 0.81 31.69
N VAL A 671 -12.17 0.82 30.57
CA VAL A 671 -12.71 0.59 29.23
C VAL A 671 -12.79 -0.90 28.92
N LYS A 672 -13.98 -1.39 28.56
CA LYS A 672 -14.18 -2.75 28.07
C LYS A 672 -13.76 -2.87 26.59
N PRO A 673 -13.40 -4.07 26.11
CA PRO A 673 -13.05 -4.28 24.69
C PRO A 673 -14.12 -3.78 23.71
N GLU A 674 -15.40 -4.01 23.99
CA GLU A 674 -16.49 -3.56 23.12
C GLU A 674 -16.59 -2.02 23.03
N ASP A 675 -16.27 -1.34 24.14
CA ASP A 675 -16.37 0.12 24.26
C ASP A 675 -15.27 0.88 23.52
N LYS A 676 -14.11 0.24 23.25
CA LYS A 676 -12.98 0.90 22.57
C LYS A 676 -13.37 1.46 21.21
N SER A 677 -14.16 0.71 20.44
CA SER A 677 -14.63 1.14 19.11
C SER A 677 -15.56 2.35 19.18
N ARG A 678 -16.43 2.42 20.20
CA ARG A 678 -17.34 3.54 20.45
C ARG A 678 -16.56 4.80 20.81
N LEU A 679 -15.54 4.69 21.67
CA LEU A 679 -14.70 5.84 22.05
C LEU A 679 -13.94 6.41 20.85
N VAL A 680 -13.44 5.55 19.96
CA VAL A 680 -12.83 6.00 18.70
C VAL A 680 -13.85 6.75 17.83
N GLN A 681 -15.08 6.24 17.70
CA GLN A 681 -16.15 6.93 16.96
C GLN A 681 -16.50 8.28 17.60
N GLU A 682 -16.58 8.38 18.93
CA GLU A 682 -16.89 9.64 19.61
C GLU A 682 -15.84 10.73 19.34
N LEU A 683 -14.55 10.35 19.28
CA LEU A 683 -13.48 11.26 18.90
C LEU A 683 -13.60 11.68 17.42
N GLN A 684 -13.96 10.75 16.53
CA GLN A 684 -14.20 11.05 15.12
C GLN A 684 -15.41 11.98 14.92
N ASP A 685 -16.48 11.79 15.69
CA ASP A 685 -17.69 12.63 15.65
C ASP A 685 -17.41 14.07 16.14
N GLN A 686 -16.39 14.24 16.99
CA GLN A 686 -15.87 15.55 17.40
C GLN A 686 -15.01 16.21 16.31
N GLY A 687 -14.79 15.55 15.17
CA GLY A 687 -14.02 16.05 14.04
C GLY A 687 -12.52 15.76 14.10
N HIS A 688 -12.07 14.91 15.03
CA HIS A 688 -10.68 14.48 15.10
C HIS A 688 -10.38 13.37 14.07
N PHE A 689 -9.20 13.42 13.46
CA PHE A 689 -8.61 12.30 12.72
C PHE A 689 -7.83 11.42 13.67
N VAL A 690 -8.34 10.20 13.87
CA VAL A 690 -7.92 9.33 14.97
C VAL A 690 -7.14 8.13 14.47
N ALA A 691 -5.93 7.92 15.00
CA ALA A 691 -5.23 6.65 14.90
C ALA A 691 -5.43 5.84 16.16
N MET A 692 -5.74 4.55 16.02
CA MET A 692 -5.75 3.58 17.12
C MET A 692 -4.52 2.70 17.02
N VAL A 693 -3.80 2.51 18.12
CA VAL A 693 -2.61 1.66 18.21
C VAL A 693 -2.87 0.54 19.21
N GLY A 694 -2.72 -0.71 18.80
CA GLY A 694 -3.02 -1.88 19.62
C GLY A 694 -2.28 -3.13 19.14
N ASP A 695 -2.25 -4.17 19.98
CA ASP A 695 -1.62 -5.46 19.69
C ASP A 695 -2.62 -6.64 19.78
N GLY A 696 -3.82 -6.44 20.30
CA GLY A 696 -4.74 -7.54 20.63
C GLY A 696 -5.86 -7.80 19.63
N ILE A 697 -6.42 -9.03 19.69
CA ILE A 697 -7.75 -9.37 19.15
C ILE A 697 -8.81 -8.40 19.71
N ASN A 698 -8.66 -8.04 20.99
CA ASN A 698 -9.57 -7.14 21.71
C ASN A 698 -9.61 -5.73 21.11
N ASP A 699 -8.57 -5.32 20.38
CA ASP A 699 -8.46 -4.00 19.76
C ASP A 699 -8.87 -4.01 18.29
N ALA A 700 -9.03 -5.18 17.68
CA ALA A 700 -9.38 -5.31 16.26
C ALA A 700 -10.62 -4.47 15.88
N PRO A 701 -11.73 -4.44 16.65
CA PRO A 701 -12.86 -3.57 16.34
C PRO A 701 -12.52 -2.08 16.37
N ALA A 702 -11.67 -1.65 17.31
CA ALA A 702 -11.25 -0.25 17.41
C ALA A 702 -10.24 0.13 16.33
N LEU A 703 -9.31 -0.77 15.98
CA LEU A 703 -8.36 -0.62 14.88
C LEU A 703 -9.07 -0.47 13.53
N ALA A 704 -10.07 -1.31 13.26
CA ALA A 704 -10.88 -1.23 12.05
C ALA A 704 -11.73 0.05 11.97
N LYS A 705 -12.09 0.60 13.14
CA LYS A 705 -12.95 1.79 13.24
C LYS A 705 -12.20 3.10 13.05
N ALA A 706 -10.94 3.14 13.50
CA ALA A 706 -10.08 4.31 13.42
C ALA A 706 -9.88 4.79 11.98
N ASP A 707 -9.47 6.05 11.83
CA ASP A 707 -9.07 6.55 10.51
C ASP A 707 -7.83 5.80 10.02
N VAL A 708 -6.92 5.51 10.94
CA VAL A 708 -5.75 4.65 10.72
C VAL A 708 -5.61 3.66 11.87
N GLY A 709 -5.84 2.38 11.62
CA GLY A 709 -5.51 1.31 12.56
C GLY A 709 -4.04 0.93 12.48
N ILE A 710 -3.32 0.94 13.61
CA ILE A 710 -1.90 0.58 13.69
C ILE A 710 -1.75 -0.63 14.60
N ALA A 711 -1.46 -1.78 14.00
CA ALA A 711 -1.23 -3.02 14.72
C ALA A 711 0.26 -3.17 15.09
N ILE A 712 0.53 -3.62 16.30
CA ILE A 712 1.88 -3.97 16.77
C ILE A 712 2.08 -5.48 16.60
N GLY A 713 3.18 -5.85 15.94
CA GLY A 713 3.50 -7.20 15.46
C GLY A 713 3.79 -8.25 16.53
N THR A 714 3.72 -7.89 17.82
CA THR A 714 3.62 -8.87 18.92
C THR A 714 2.21 -9.47 19.06
N GLY A 715 1.25 -8.95 18.30
CA GLY A 715 -0.14 -9.35 18.32
C GLY A 715 -0.46 -10.65 17.56
N THR A 716 -1.63 -11.21 17.86
CA THR A 716 -2.21 -12.36 17.14
C THR A 716 -2.39 -12.07 15.65
N ASP A 717 -2.36 -13.11 14.79
CA ASP A 717 -2.54 -12.99 13.32
C ASP A 717 -3.74 -12.10 12.92
N ILE A 718 -4.82 -12.12 13.72
CA ILE A 718 -6.04 -11.32 13.52
C ILE A 718 -5.79 -9.81 13.67
N ALA A 719 -4.98 -9.39 14.65
CA ALA A 719 -4.68 -7.98 14.90
C ALA A 719 -3.82 -7.41 13.79
N MET A 720 -2.84 -8.19 13.31
CA MET A 720 -2.11 -7.83 12.10
C MET A 720 -3.09 -7.65 10.95
N GLU A 721 -3.98 -8.63 10.69
CA GLU A 721 -4.94 -8.59 9.59
C GLU A 721 -5.87 -7.36 9.58
N THR A 722 -6.20 -6.84 10.75
CA THR A 722 -7.18 -5.76 10.92
C THR A 722 -6.58 -4.35 10.82
N GLY A 723 -5.29 -4.17 11.14
CA GLY A 723 -4.65 -2.85 11.12
C GLY A 723 -4.25 -2.37 9.72
N ASP A 724 -4.53 -1.12 9.39
CA ASP A 724 -4.07 -0.46 8.14
C ASP A 724 -2.54 -0.42 8.00
N ILE A 725 -1.85 -0.28 9.14
CA ILE A 725 -0.39 -0.30 9.26
C ILE A 725 -0.01 -1.35 10.30
N THR A 726 1.04 -2.12 10.04
CA THR A 726 1.57 -3.12 10.96
C THR A 726 3.05 -2.85 11.26
N LEU A 727 3.42 -2.79 12.54
CA LEU A 727 4.78 -2.61 13.02
C LEU A 727 5.38 -3.97 13.40
N ILE A 728 6.26 -4.54 12.59
CA ILE A 728 6.69 -5.94 12.74
C ILE A 728 7.51 -6.18 14.03
N SER A 729 8.41 -5.24 14.40
CA SER A 729 9.34 -5.38 15.54
C SER A 729 8.70 -5.42 16.91
N GLY A 730 7.42 -5.06 17.05
CA GLY A 730 6.87 -4.75 18.38
C GLY A 730 7.38 -3.43 18.99
N ASP A 731 8.38 -2.80 18.37
CA ASP A 731 9.03 -1.55 18.76
C ASP A 731 8.12 -0.35 18.49
N LEU A 732 7.86 0.42 19.54
CA LEU A 732 6.98 1.58 19.47
C LEU A 732 7.61 2.74 18.66
N PHE A 733 8.93 2.79 18.46
CA PHE A 733 9.54 3.76 17.53
C PHE A 733 9.08 3.56 16.08
N GLY A 734 8.57 2.37 15.73
CA GLY A 734 7.91 2.14 14.44
C GLY A 734 6.76 3.14 14.18
N LEU A 735 6.05 3.54 15.23
CA LEU A 735 4.95 4.51 15.15
C LEU A 735 5.43 5.90 14.71
N THR A 736 6.49 6.42 15.34
CA THR A 736 7.01 7.76 15.02
C THR A 736 7.65 7.78 13.63
N LYS A 737 8.40 6.72 13.27
CA LYS A 737 8.94 6.51 11.93
C LYS A 737 7.84 6.50 10.87
N ALA A 738 6.71 5.83 11.12
CA ALA A 738 5.58 5.77 10.18
C ALA A 738 4.97 7.16 9.92
N ILE A 739 4.81 7.98 10.98
CA ILE A 739 4.29 9.35 10.88
C ILE A 739 5.26 10.24 10.07
N VAL A 740 6.56 10.17 10.36
CA VAL A 740 7.61 10.90 9.62
C VAL A 740 7.61 10.50 8.14
N LEU A 741 7.51 9.20 7.86
CA LEU A 741 7.45 8.66 6.51
C LEU A 741 6.22 9.15 5.75
N SER A 742 5.04 9.13 6.39
CA SER A 742 3.80 9.64 5.81
C SER A 742 3.92 11.11 5.45
N LYS A 743 4.38 11.97 6.39
CA LYS A 743 4.60 13.40 6.14
C LYS A 743 5.59 13.64 4.99
N ALA A 744 6.72 12.93 4.97
CA ALA A 744 7.71 13.03 3.91
C ALA A 744 7.11 12.65 2.55
N THR A 745 6.40 11.52 2.49
CA THR A 745 5.75 11.01 1.27
C THR A 745 4.73 12.01 0.73
N PHE A 746 3.86 12.55 1.58
CA PHE A 746 2.85 13.53 1.15
C PHE A 746 3.41 14.87 0.73
N ASN A 747 4.47 15.34 1.39
CA ASN A 747 5.21 16.52 0.93
C ASN A 747 5.82 16.30 -0.45
N THR A 748 6.39 15.13 -0.73
CA THR A 748 6.89 14.78 -2.06
C THR A 748 5.76 14.69 -3.09
N ILE A 749 4.61 14.12 -2.76
CA ILE A 749 3.42 14.10 -3.65
C ILE A 749 2.98 15.52 -3.99
N ARG A 750 2.85 16.42 -3.00
CA ARG A 750 2.48 17.82 -3.23
C ARG A 750 3.47 18.55 -4.13
N GLN A 751 4.78 18.35 -3.91
CA GLN A 751 5.82 18.90 -4.76
C GLN A 751 5.73 18.36 -6.19
N ASN A 752 5.51 17.05 -6.34
CA ASN A 752 5.39 16.42 -7.66
C ASN A 752 4.17 16.94 -8.43
N LEU A 753 3.03 17.09 -7.77
CA LEU A 753 1.83 17.67 -8.38
C LEU A 753 2.07 19.13 -8.76
N PHE A 754 2.72 19.91 -7.89
CA PHE A 754 3.12 21.28 -8.21
C PHE A 754 3.98 21.33 -9.49
N TRP A 755 5.07 20.55 -9.55
CA TRP A 755 5.93 20.51 -10.73
C TRP A 755 5.23 19.97 -11.97
N ALA A 756 4.32 19.01 -11.83
CA ALA A 756 3.56 18.47 -12.95
C ALA A 756 2.64 19.51 -13.61
N PHE A 757 2.11 20.48 -12.85
CA PHE A 757 1.25 21.54 -13.38
C PHE A 757 1.96 22.86 -13.68
N PHE A 758 3.00 23.19 -12.90
CA PHE A 758 3.68 24.48 -12.97
C PHE A 758 4.16 24.81 -14.40
N TYR A 759 4.82 23.86 -15.07
CA TYR A 759 5.28 24.05 -16.44
C TYR A 759 4.12 24.22 -17.41
N ASN A 760 3.08 23.39 -17.31
CA ASN A 760 1.95 23.42 -18.24
C ASN A 760 1.14 24.72 -18.11
N ILE A 761 0.88 25.18 -16.87
CA ILE A 761 0.11 26.42 -16.62
C ILE A 761 0.84 27.64 -17.19
N ILE A 762 2.17 27.70 -17.08
CA ILE A 762 2.96 28.83 -17.58
C ILE A 762 3.15 28.73 -19.10
N LEU A 763 3.42 27.54 -19.62
CA LEU A 763 3.83 27.37 -21.02
C LEU A 763 2.67 27.21 -21.98
N ILE A 764 1.44 26.88 -21.54
CA ILE A 764 0.26 26.87 -22.43
C ILE A 764 -0.07 28.27 -22.96
N PRO A 765 -0.17 29.33 -22.14
CA PRO A 765 -0.36 30.70 -22.64
C PRO A 765 0.77 31.15 -23.57
N VAL A 766 2.01 30.77 -23.24
CA VAL A 766 3.19 31.06 -24.07
C VAL A 766 3.08 30.36 -25.43
N ALA A 767 2.72 29.07 -25.44
CA ALA A 767 2.47 28.29 -26.66
C ALA A 767 1.27 28.80 -27.46
N ALA A 768 0.25 29.34 -26.78
CA ALA A 768 -0.89 29.98 -27.42
C ALA A 768 -0.54 31.34 -28.05
N GLY A 769 0.68 31.85 -27.85
CA GLY A 769 1.18 33.06 -28.49
C GLY A 769 0.96 34.34 -27.69
N VAL A 770 0.66 34.28 -26.39
CA VAL A 770 0.48 35.49 -25.56
C VAL A 770 1.71 36.41 -25.57
N LEU A 771 2.91 35.84 -25.69
CA LEU A 771 4.16 36.61 -25.77
C LEU A 771 4.30 37.45 -27.04
N TYR A 772 3.54 37.13 -28.10
CA TYR A 772 3.47 37.96 -29.31
C TYR A 772 3.06 39.39 -29.00
N LEU A 773 2.14 39.60 -28.05
CA LEU A 773 1.68 40.94 -27.65
C LEU A 773 2.82 41.82 -27.13
N PHE A 774 3.86 41.22 -26.54
CA PHE A 774 4.99 41.93 -25.95
C PHE A 774 6.19 42.04 -26.91
N PHE A 775 6.39 41.05 -27.78
CA PHE A 775 7.58 40.98 -28.66
C PHE A 775 7.31 41.35 -30.12
N SER A 776 6.05 41.57 -30.51
CA SER A 776 5.68 41.95 -31.88
C SER A 776 6.36 43.23 -32.38
N HIS A 777 6.65 44.20 -31.50
CA HIS A 777 7.20 45.51 -31.87
C HIS A 777 8.71 45.64 -31.59
N SER A 778 9.20 44.98 -30.54
CA SER A 778 10.58 45.11 -30.07
C SER A 778 11.52 44.02 -30.60
N GLY A 779 10.95 42.97 -31.22
CA GLY A 779 11.65 41.73 -31.51
C GLY A 779 12.01 40.95 -30.24
N VAL A 780 12.18 39.63 -30.37
CA VAL A 780 12.69 38.82 -29.26
C VAL A 780 14.22 39.05 -29.15
N PRO A 781 14.80 39.14 -27.94
CA PRO A 781 16.26 39.22 -27.79
C PRO A 781 16.95 38.06 -28.50
N GLN A 782 18.08 38.31 -29.16
CA GLN A 782 18.77 37.31 -29.98
C GLN A 782 19.16 36.03 -29.20
N SER A 783 19.39 36.16 -27.89
CA SER A 783 19.62 35.03 -26.97
C SER A 783 18.39 34.13 -26.74
N LEU A 784 17.19 34.66 -26.98
CA LEU A 784 15.90 33.98 -26.79
C LEU A 784 15.23 33.56 -28.11
N HIS A 785 15.77 33.92 -29.27
CA HIS A 785 15.26 33.50 -30.59
C HIS A 785 15.13 31.98 -30.72
N PHE A 786 16.08 31.24 -30.16
CA PHE A 786 16.00 29.78 -30.14
C PHE A 786 14.76 29.26 -29.38
N PHE A 787 14.32 30.00 -28.36
CA PHE A 787 13.23 29.61 -27.47
C PHE A 787 11.85 30.07 -27.96
N LEU A 788 11.78 31.31 -28.44
CA LEU A 788 10.54 32.03 -28.71
C LEU A 788 10.40 32.47 -30.18
N GLY A 789 11.31 32.03 -31.06
CA GLY A 789 11.34 32.48 -32.44
C GLY A 789 11.54 34.00 -32.56
N GLU A 790 11.24 34.54 -33.74
CA GLU A 790 11.35 35.98 -34.01
C GLU A 790 10.18 36.78 -33.41
N TYR A 791 9.00 36.16 -33.30
CA TYR A 791 7.75 36.84 -32.94
C TYR A 791 7.19 36.45 -31.56
N GLY A 792 7.94 35.68 -30.74
CA GLY A 792 7.47 35.27 -29.42
C GLY A 792 6.69 33.94 -29.38
N PHE A 793 6.65 33.19 -30.47
CA PHE A 793 5.99 31.88 -30.54
C PHE A 793 6.89 30.76 -29.99
N LEU A 794 6.33 29.92 -29.11
CA LEU A 794 7.08 28.82 -28.52
C LEU A 794 7.44 27.76 -29.55
N ASN A 795 8.71 27.38 -29.64
CA ASN A 795 9.14 26.27 -30.47
C ASN A 795 8.53 24.93 -29.96
N PRO A 796 7.75 24.19 -30.78
CA PRO A 796 7.15 22.91 -30.38
C PRO A 796 8.16 21.85 -29.89
N ILE A 797 9.40 21.89 -30.39
CA ILE A 797 10.47 20.99 -29.94
C ILE A 797 10.83 21.26 -28.48
N LEU A 798 10.89 22.54 -28.08
CA LEU A 798 11.20 22.92 -26.72
C LEU A 798 10.04 22.66 -25.76
N ALA A 799 8.80 22.75 -26.26
CA ALA A 799 7.64 22.25 -25.52
C ALA A 799 7.78 20.76 -25.19
N ALA A 800 8.19 19.94 -26.17
CA ALA A 800 8.44 18.51 -25.95
C ALA A 800 9.62 18.25 -24.98
N LEU A 801 10.67 19.08 -25.02
CA LEU A 801 11.80 18.99 -24.08
C LEU A 801 11.38 19.32 -22.64
N ALA A 802 10.63 20.42 -22.45
CA ALA A 802 10.10 20.82 -21.14
C ALA A 802 9.26 19.69 -20.50
N MET A 803 8.50 18.97 -21.33
CA MET A 803 7.72 17.81 -20.89
C MET A 803 8.59 16.63 -20.40
N ALA A 804 9.69 16.34 -21.09
CA ALA A 804 10.64 15.32 -20.66
C ALA A 804 11.31 15.71 -19.32
N VAL A 805 11.69 16.98 -19.17
CA VAL A 805 12.30 17.52 -17.93
C VAL A 805 11.32 17.49 -16.76
N SER A 806 10.05 17.84 -16.97
CA SER A 806 9.00 17.76 -15.95
C SER A 806 8.86 16.33 -15.40
N SER A 807 8.81 15.33 -16.29
CA SER A 807 8.72 13.92 -15.92
C SER A 807 9.95 13.46 -15.12
N LEU A 808 11.16 13.86 -15.56
CA LEU A 808 12.39 13.57 -14.84
C LEU A 808 12.44 14.21 -13.45
N THR A 809 11.95 15.44 -13.32
CA THR A 809 11.89 16.18 -12.05
C THR A 809 11.01 15.48 -11.04
N VAL A 810 9.80 15.10 -11.43
CA VAL A 810 8.84 14.37 -10.58
C VAL A 810 9.39 13.03 -10.11
N VAL A 811 10.00 12.27 -11.01
CA VAL A 811 10.53 10.95 -10.66
C VAL A 811 11.78 11.06 -9.77
N SER A 812 12.69 11.98 -10.10
CA SER A 812 13.89 12.23 -9.29
C SER A 812 13.53 12.72 -7.89
N ASN A 813 12.51 13.58 -7.78
CA ASN A 813 12.02 14.05 -6.49
C ASN A 813 11.43 12.91 -5.65
N SER A 814 10.69 11.99 -6.28
CA SER A 814 10.17 10.77 -5.63
C SER A 814 11.29 9.87 -5.09
N LEU A 815 12.39 9.71 -5.84
CA LEU A 815 13.53 8.89 -5.42
C LEU A 815 14.28 9.48 -4.21
N ARG A 816 14.14 10.77 -3.90
CA ARG A 816 14.71 11.38 -2.68
C ARG A 816 14.17 10.73 -1.40
N LEU A 817 12.94 10.18 -1.44
CA LEU A 817 12.34 9.48 -0.31
C LEU A 817 13.18 8.29 0.19
N ARG A 818 13.97 7.65 -0.68
CA ARG A 818 14.89 6.57 -0.27
C ARG A 818 15.92 6.99 0.77
N ARG A 819 16.31 8.27 0.74
CA ARG A 819 17.35 8.86 1.60
C ARG A 819 16.77 9.51 2.85
N VAL A 820 15.46 9.46 3.05
CA VAL A 820 14.84 9.96 4.28
C VAL A 820 15.36 9.16 5.46
N LYS A 821 15.88 9.87 6.46
CA LYS A 821 16.30 9.29 7.72
C LYS A 821 15.08 9.19 8.62
N LEU A 822 14.70 7.95 8.96
CA LEU A 822 13.58 7.67 9.85
C LEU A 822 14.01 7.62 11.33
N ASN A 823 15.29 7.36 11.59
CA ASN A 823 15.83 7.36 12.94
C ASN A 823 16.24 8.78 13.35
N THR A 824 15.42 9.43 14.17
CA THR A 824 15.75 10.71 14.83
C THR A 824 16.67 10.50 16.05
N TYR A 825 16.76 9.26 16.57
CA TYR A 825 17.28 8.96 17.91
C TYR A 825 18.77 8.62 18.06
N LEU A 826 19.59 8.60 17.00
CA LEU A 826 21.04 8.36 17.13
C LEU A 826 21.87 9.67 17.24
N LYS A 827 21.23 10.77 17.64
CA LYS A 827 21.90 12.09 17.74
C LYS A 827 21.94 12.70 19.15
N GLN A 828 21.50 11.97 20.18
CA GLN A 828 21.69 12.37 21.57
C GLN A 828 22.35 11.25 22.36
#